data_AF-A0A538Q2T3-F1
#
_entry.id   AF-A0A538Q2T3-F1
#
_cell.length_a   1.000
_cell.length_b   1.000
_cell.length_c   1.000
_cell.angle_alpha   90.00
_cell.angle_beta   90.00
_cell.angle_gamma   90.00
#
_symmetry.space_group_name_H-M   'P 1'
#
loop_
_entity.id
_entity.type
_entity.pdbx_description
1 polymer ?
#
loop_
_entity_poly.entity_id
_entity_poly.type
_entity_poly.pdbx_seq_one_letter_code
_entity_poly.pdbx_strand_id
1 'polypeptide(L)'
;MLPAQLSAGGRSVRIEAHREGKPMFQFRILAVSPLIFAVACASSTSSPPPSGDPGGTGLPPQQVVTTEQLATQLGVAIVAAEPSGAPRLLRTIAPRASLTGATPAVAAVAHVAALAPLWVQQGQPMALAEVGTQPLRNGATVIRLAQHVDGVQVDGGELRVMLHVDGSLAAISGTLLPAVSAPAFVSSPPDALGHALDHRFGAARVQMAITDTGETGGWHTLDVASTAALQVTGARARRELAQVGSQLVPAWQVEVEGDAAPDPLTDPSIPTYSYHSYLISDADGRILDDADLVQQDAFVYRAYMETTGNRRPLDGATSDFSPHPTGVPDGSTPALVPANLVVMEAFNGPHDPWLANNATTTSGNNAEAFADLNANRVFDGSDVRPVVKSGRVLNYVYNYALEPLATPEQSEAAAVNTFFMVNWLHDWWYDSGFTEATANAQLDNLGRGGVAGDPLLIQAQAGANTGLRNNADMATPADGARPRMRMFLWTAGTLTSLISPTGTPHSEAFAAGPRNFDLTADVAAVTDGTAPFDDGCETITSNVAGKIAFVTFSGVCGSLATVNNVKAAGAIGVILADGAQDDPRAFAGSAAANIPGLAIGKTDGLALAAAIAAGPVTVELTSSVAGTERDGDLDNWGHYLHHRLANCGNSQQCAGMSEGWGDFNALMLMLREGDNRNGVYAMAPYALADGTPNTAYFGIRRFPYSRDRTKNDLSFRHIGDENPLPTTTPGFPGGVNSEVHNTGEIWATMMWEVFNVVADAHGVTVARRRMSDYIVGGLLLSPRNPSFTEQRDAILVAASALDTDDMLLMGAAFADRGIGSCAVSPAKTSTVNAGVVESGTLAAKLALGTATLTDDGPKGDHDGILDPGESGTLRVTLANNGIIAAENVTITATSTATGIKLGAPLSIPLVQPFSSSTLAISVSLAANAPTNTVITINIHAAGDFTCNPGGVDISLMALTGANPMAPQPPDPTALASTPAAEGVIATQLAPTASLRPFDVQACILNDTP
;
A
#
# COMPACT_ATOMS: atom_id res chain seq x y z
N MET A 1 36.53 36.89 55.09
CA MET A 1 36.16 36.79 56.53
C MET A 1 35.65 35.37 56.78
N LEU A 2 35.72 34.86 58.02
CA LEU A 2 35.17 33.56 58.46
C LEU A 2 33.71 33.72 58.95
N PRO A 3 32.97 32.65 59.34
CA PRO A 3 33.29 31.19 59.45
C PRO A 3 32.59 30.32 58.37
N ALA A 4 33.09 29.16 57.92
CA ALA A 4 33.38 27.86 58.60
C ALA A 4 32.10 27.03 58.86
N GLN A 5 32.02 25.70 58.63
CA GLN A 5 32.98 24.67 58.17
C GLN A 5 32.19 23.50 57.50
N LEU A 6 32.65 22.29 57.11
CA LEU A 6 33.83 21.45 57.44
C LEU A 6 34.25 20.52 56.23
N SER A 7 34.88 19.38 56.52
CA SER A 7 35.50 18.32 55.68
C SER A 7 34.52 17.40 54.91
N ALA A 8 34.79 16.86 53.70
CA ALA A 8 35.95 16.10 53.16
C ALA A 8 36.06 14.64 53.69
N GLY A 9 36.43 13.59 52.92
CA GLY A 9 36.78 13.41 51.49
C GLY A 9 36.50 11.95 51.06
N GLY A 10 37.04 11.31 50.01
CA GLY A 10 37.98 11.72 48.96
C GLY A 10 39.05 10.63 48.67
N ARG A 11 39.18 10.18 47.39
CA ARG A 11 40.26 9.29 46.82
C ARG A 11 40.21 7.79 47.23
N SER A 12 40.76 6.80 46.49
CA SER A 12 41.52 6.80 45.20
C SER A 12 41.64 5.40 44.54
N VAL A 13 42.04 5.38 43.23
CA VAL A 13 42.86 4.34 42.53
C VAL A 13 42.21 2.95 42.30
N ARG A 14 42.09 2.32 41.10
CA ARG A 14 42.83 2.25 39.79
C ARG A 14 43.86 1.10 39.70
N ILE A 15 43.61 0.12 38.82
CA ILE A 15 44.52 -0.88 38.17
C ILE A 15 43.61 -1.89 37.40
N GLU A 16 44.00 -2.67 36.38
CA GLU A 16 44.79 -2.48 35.14
C GLU A 16 44.66 -3.78 34.28
N ALA A 17 45.02 -3.74 32.99
CA ALA A 17 45.47 -4.87 32.13
C ALA A 17 44.56 -6.11 31.79
N HIS A 18 44.12 -6.14 30.52
CA HIS A 18 44.37 -7.19 29.49
C HIS A 18 43.72 -8.60 29.41
N ARG A 19 43.28 -8.89 28.16
CA ARG A 19 43.50 -10.09 27.28
C ARG A 19 42.50 -11.27 27.25
N GLU A 20 42.02 -11.51 26.02
CA GLU A 20 41.91 -12.78 25.26
C GLU A 20 41.05 -13.97 25.75
N GLY A 21 40.30 -14.58 24.82
CA GLY A 21 39.84 -15.99 24.93
C GLY A 21 38.34 -16.27 24.67
N LYS A 22 38.02 -16.91 23.54
CA LYS A 22 36.74 -17.60 23.28
C LYS A 22 36.85 -19.09 23.74
N PRO A 23 35.83 -19.97 23.54
CA PRO A 23 34.50 -20.03 24.16
C PRO A 23 34.19 -21.45 24.73
N MET A 24 33.03 -21.70 25.38
CA MET A 24 32.14 -22.88 25.16
C MET A 24 30.99 -23.08 26.19
N PHE A 25 30.03 -23.92 25.78
CA PHE A 25 28.89 -24.51 26.50
C PHE A 25 29.20 -25.16 27.89
N GLN A 26 28.23 -25.17 28.82
CA GLN A 26 27.38 -26.36 29.12
C GLN A 26 26.29 -26.14 30.21
N PHE A 27 25.29 -27.02 30.24
CA PHE A 27 24.22 -27.14 31.26
C PHE A 27 24.58 -28.14 32.39
N ARG A 28 24.10 -27.88 33.62
CA ARG A 28 23.63 -28.84 34.68
C ARG A 28 23.02 -28.02 35.84
N ILE A 29 21.92 -28.32 36.55
CA ILE A 29 21.21 -29.57 36.98
C ILE A 29 21.62 -30.04 38.41
N LEU A 30 20.61 -30.46 39.19
CA LEU A 30 20.55 -30.95 40.61
C LEU A 30 20.45 -29.86 41.70
N ALA A 31 19.51 -29.80 42.68
CA ALA A 31 18.48 -30.69 43.28
C ALA A 31 18.87 -31.42 44.60
N VAL A 32 17.91 -31.57 45.54
CA VAL A 32 17.73 -32.67 46.54
C VAL A 32 16.47 -32.43 47.42
N SER A 33 15.80 -33.51 47.87
CA SER A 33 14.59 -33.54 48.73
C SER A 33 14.94 -34.07 50.15
N PRO A 34 14.14 -34.82 50.97
CA PRO A 34 12.75 -35.33 50.94
C PRO A 34 11.93 -34.91 52.22
N LEU A 35 10.84 -35.53 52.74
CA LEU A 35 10.46 -36.95 52.93
C LEU A 35 8.99 -37.12 53.44
N ILE A 36 8.52 -38.38 53.52
CA ILE A 36 7.25 -38.92 54.07
C ILE A 36 6.07 -38.90 53.06
N PHE A 37 5.21 -39.93 52.87
CA PHE A 37 5.09 -41.26 53.52
C PHE A 37 5.05 -42.46 52.52
N ALA A 38 3.94 -43.21 52.43
CA ALA A 38 3.73 -44.50 51.74
C ALA A 38 2.21 -44.70 51.45
N VAL A 39 1.65 -45.75 50.81
CA VAL A 39 2.08 -47.15 50.50
C VAL A 39 1.51 -47.56 49.11
N ALA A 40 2.03 -48.63 48.48
CA ALA A 40 1.56 -49.22 47.21
C ALA A 40 1.07 -50.69 47.41
N CYS A 41 0.71 -51.56 46.43
CA CYS A 41 0.87 -51.58 44.97
C CYS A 41 -0.09 -52.63 44.33
N ALA A 42 0.24 -53.11 43.11
CA ALA A 42 -0.23 -54.33 42.42
C ALA A 42 -1.56 -54.30 41.63
N SER A 43 -1.73 -55.31 40.76
CA SER A 43 -2.69 -55.34 39.63
C SER A 43 -3.19 -56.77 39.29
N SER A 44 -4.10 -56.86 38.30
CA SER A 44 -4.62 -58.06 37.58
C SER A 44 -5.76 -58.91 38.19
N THR A 45 -6.97 -58.67 37.65
CA THR A 45 -7.98 -59.66 37.12
C THR A 45 -8.52 -60.83 37.96
N SER A 46 -9.84 -60.84 38.23
CA SER A 46 -10.85 -61.83 37.73
C SER A 46 -12.25 -61.72 38.40
N SER A 47 -13.28 -62.35 37.80
CA SER A 47 -14.76 -62.24 38.07
C SER A 47 -15.25 -63.17 39.23
N PRO A 48 -16.57 -63.35 39.59
CA PRO A 48 -17.86 -63.11 38.89
C PRO A 48 -18.97 -62.42 39.78
N PRO A 49 -20.31 -62.44 39.48
CA PRO A 49 -21.32 -61.53 40.08
C PRO A 49 -22.32 -62.17 41.07
N PRO A 50 -23.23 -61.37 41.68
CA PRO A 50 -24.54 -61.81 42.15
C PRO A 50 -25.74 -61.16 41.40
N SER A 51 -26.96 -61.66 41.68
CA SER A 51 -28.23 -61.43 40.98
C SER A 51 -29.03 -60.16 41.35
N GLY A 52 -30.11 -59.89 40.61
CA GLY A 52 -31.16 -58.90 40.91
C GLY A 52 -32.03 -59.23 42.15
N ASP A 53 -33.21 -58.62 42.37
CA ASP A 53 -34.21 -58.19 41.38
C ASP A 53 -34.99 -56.90 41.82
N PRO A 54 -36.29 -56.65 41.53
CA PRO A 54 -36.72 -55.60 40.61
C PRO A 54 -37.43 -54.38 41.24
N GLY A 55 -37.71 -53.36 40.40
CA GLY A 55 -38.91 -52.53 40.56
C GLY A 55 -38.69 -51.02 40.76
N GLY A 56 -38.43 -50.28 39.67
CA GLY A 56 -38.47 -48.81 39.66
C GLY A 56 -38.55 -48.26 38.25
N THR A 57 -39.65 -47.60 37.89
CA THR A 57 -39.87 -47.04 36.54
C THR A 57 -39.12 -45.72 36.35
N GLY A 58 -37.81 -45.80 36.12
CA GLY A 58 -37.00 -44.65 35.70
C GLY A 58 -37.30 -44.27 34.25
N LEU A 59 -37.85 -43.08 34.03
CA LEU A 59 -37.67 -42.39 32.75
C LEU A 59 -36.18 -42.06 32.58
N PRO A 60 -35.61 -42.11 31.35
CA PRO A 60 -34.23 -41.72 31.14
C PRO A 60 -34.03 -40.23 31.47
N PRO A 61 -32.82 -39.80 31.87
CA PRO A 61 -32.53 -38.38 32.08
C PRO A 61 -32.82 -37.59 30.80
N GLN A 62 -33.51 -36.46 30.90
CA GLN A 62 -33.61 -35.55 29.76
C GLN A 62 -32.22 -35.05 29.39
N GLN A 63 -31.79 -35.39 28.17
CA GLN A 63 -30.55 -34.92 27.59
C GLN A 63 -30.67 -33.41 27.36
N VAL A 64 -29.82 -32.63 28.02
CA VAL A 64 -29.79 -31.17 27.84
C VAL A 64 -29.24 -30.88 26.44
N VAL A 65 -30.14 -30.49 25.53
CA VAL A 65 -29.80 -30.10 24.16
C VAL A 65 -29.11 -28.75 24.20
N THR A 66 -27.91 -28.61 23.61
CA THR A 66 -27.22 -27.30 23.56
C THR A 66 -27.93 -26.36 22.59
N THR A 67 -27.77 -25.03 22.77
CA THR A 67 -28.37 -24.05 21.86
C THR A 67 -27.92 -24.28 20.41
N GLU A 68 -26.71 -24.78 20.18
CA GLU A 68 -26.18 -25.10 18.85
C GLU A 68 -26.84 -26.35 18.24
N GLN A 69 -27.10 -27.38 19.06
CA GLN A 69 -27.86 -28.56 18.64
C GLN A 69 -29.31 -28.19 18.29
N LEU A 70 -29.95 -27.32 19.09
CA LEU A 70 -31.28 -26.80 18.82
C LEU A 70 -31.32 -25.92 17.57
N ALA A 71 -30.32 -25.05 17.38
CA ALA A 71 -30.16 -24.24 16.17
C ALA A 71 -30.08 -25.13 14.92
N THR A 72 -29.23 -26.16 14.98
CA THR A 72 -29.04 -27.13 13.88
C THR A 72 -30.35 -27.86 13.56
N GLN A 73 -31.12 -28.29 14.58
CA GLN A 73 -32.45 -28.89 14.40
C GLN A 73 -33.48 -27.92 13.79
N LEU A 74 -33.37 -26.61 14.08
CA LEU A 74 -34.24 -25.57 13.53
C LEU A 74 -33.80 -25.05 12.14
N GLY A 75 -32.73 -25.61 11.58
CA GLY A 75 -32.23 -25.30 10.22
C GLY A 75 -31.28 -24.11 10.14
N VAL A 76 -30.71 -23.66 11.26
CA VAL A 76 -29.79 -22.50 11.34
C VAL A 76 -28.48 -22.86 12.05
N ALA A 77 -27.39 -22.21 11.66
CA ALA A 77 -26.12 -22.24 12.39
C ALA A 77 -25.94 -20.94 13.19
N ILE A 78 -25.44 -21.08 14.41
CA ILE A 78 -24.96 -19.96 15.23
C ILE A 78 -23.58 -19.57 14.68
N VAL A 79 -23.46 -18.33 14.20
CA VAL A 79 -22.18 -17.77 13.69
C VAL A 79 -21.52 -16.91 14.76
N ALA A 80 -22.31 -16.26 15.62
CA ALA A 80 -21.85 -15.57 16.82
C ALA A 80 -22.90 -15.69 17.93
N ALA A 81 -22.44 -15.71 19.19
CA ALA A 81 -23.27 -15.80 20.38
C ALA A 81 -22.77 -14.88 21.51
N GLU A 82 -23.65 -14.55 22.44
CA GLU A 82 -23.31 -13.96 23.73
C GLU A 82 -22.64 -15.01 24.64
N PRO A 83 -21.92 -14.62 25.71
CA PRO A 83 -21.38 -15.56 26.71
C PRO A 83 -22.44 -16.44 27.40
N SER A 84 -23.72 -16.07 27.31
CA SER A 84 -24.87 -16.86 27.78
C SER A 84 -25.31 -17.98 26.82
N GLY A 85 -24.73 -18.05 25.61
CA GLY A 85 -25.10 -19.00 24.56
C GLY A 85 -26.32 -18.59 23.72
N ALA A 86 -26.88 -17.39 23.92
CA ALA A 86 -27.89 -16.80 23.04
C ALA A 86 -27.24 -16.26 21.75
N PRO A 87 -27.81 -16.48 20.55
CA PRO A 87 -27.16 -16.10 19.30
C PRO A 87 -27.24 -14.59 19.02
N ARG A 88 -26.13 -14.01 18.54
CA ARG A 88 -26.01 -12.64 18.02
C ARG A 88 -26.05 -12.59 16.49
N LEU A 89 -25.71 -13.71 15.85
CA LEU A 89 -25.80 -13.91 14.40
C LEU A 89 -26.15 -15.38 14.10
N LEU A 90 -27.27 -15.57 13.42
CA LEU A 90 -27.72 -16.84 12.84
C LEU A 90 -27.61 -16.79 11.32
N ARG A 91 -27.19 -17.90 10.72
CA ARG A 91 -27.24 -18.13 9.26
C ARG A 91 -28.10 -19.35 8.96
N THR A 92 -28.96 -19.28 7.94
CA THR A 92 -29.72 -20.45 7.48
C THR A 92 -28.79 -21.49 6.85
N ILE A 93 -28.93 -22.76 7.27
CA ILE A 93 -28.22 -23.92 6.71
C ILE A 93 -29.16 -24.95 6.06
N ALA A 94 -30.46 -24.91 6.36
CA ALA A 94 -31.51 -25.65 5.67
C ALA A 94 -32.61 -24.66 5.20
N PRO A 95 -32.99 -24.61 3.90
CA PRO A 95 -33.91 -23.59 3.38
C PRO A 95 -35.24 -23.52 4.13
N ARG A 96 -35.50 -22.38 4.77
CA ARG A 96 -36.72 -22.14 5.54
C ARG A 96 -37.71 -21.31 4.72
N ALA A 97 -38.67 -21.98 4.07
CA ALA A 97 -39.69 -21.37 3.23
C ALA A 97 -40.52 -20.30 3.97
N SER A 98 -40.97 -19.29 3.22
CA SER A 98 -41.82 -18.20 3.71
C SER A 98 -43.29 -18.61 3.87
N LEU A 99 -44.06 -17.79 4.58
CA LEU A 99 -45.52 -17.84 4.57
C LEU A 99 -46.03 -17.32 3.21
N THR A 100 -46.76 -18.16 2.48
CA THR A 100 -47.24 -17.82 1.12
C THR A 100 -48.12 -16.58 1.12
N GLY A 101 -47.68 -15.53 0.42
CA GLY A 101 -48.41 -14.25 0.33
C GLY A 101 -48.21 -13.29 1.51
N ALA A 102 -47.33 -13.60 2.46
CA ALA A 102 -46.93 -12.65 3.50
C ALA A 102 -46.08 -11.49 2.94
N THR A 103 -46.13 -10.32 3.59
CA THR A 103 -45.15 -9.26 3.35
C THR A 103 -43.79 -9.66 3.94
N PRO A 104 -42.67 -9.07 3.49
CA PRO A 104 -41.35 -9.35 4.05
C PRO A 104 -41.28 -9.19 5.58
N ALA A 105 -41.93 -8.18 6.14
CA ALA A 105 -41.98 -7.99 7.59
C ALA A 105 -42.77 -9.09 8.33
N VAL A 106 -43.93 -9.50 7.80
CA VAL A 106 -44.71 -10.61 8.38
C VAL A 106 -43.95 -11.95 8.27
N ALA A 107 -43.23 -12.17 7.17
CA ALA A 107 -42.34 -13.32 7.01
C ALA A 107 -41.18 -13.27 8.03
N ALA A 108 -40.53 -12.12 8.21
CA ALA A 108 -39.45 -11.94 9.16
C ALA A 108 -39.88 -12.21 10.61
N VAL A 109 -41.03 -11.66 11.04
CA VAL A 109 -41.60 -11.93 12.37
C VAL A 109 -41.92 -13.42 12.54
N ALA A 110 -42.47 -14.09 11.51
CA ALA A 110 -42.75 -15.52 11.55
C ALA A 110 -41.47 -16.39 11.61
N HIS A 111 -40.40 -15.98 10.93
CA HIS A 111 -39.09 -16.64 11.01
C HIS A 111 -38.45 -16.49 12.39
N VAL A 112 -38.46 -15.28 12.97
CA VAL A 112 -37.97 -15.04 14.35
C VAL A 112 -38.80 -15.82 15.36
N ALA A 113 -40.13 -15.77 15.29
CA ALA A 113 -41.01 -16.48 16.22
C ALA A 113 -40.77 -18.00 16.24
N ALA A 114 -40.43 -18.59 15.09
CA ALA A 114 -40.10 -20.00 14.99
C ALA A 114 -38.65 -20.35 15.43
N LEU A 115 -37.80 -19.35 15.65
CA LEU A 115 -36.44 -19.46 16.15
C LEU A 115 -36.28 -18.91 17.58
N ALA A 116 -37.35 -18.35 18.17
CA ALA A 116 -37.39 -17.76 19.51
C ALA A 116 -36.77 -18.63 20.64
N PRO A 117 -36.90 -19.97 20.65
CA PRO A 117 -36.24 -20.83 21.65
C PRO A 117 -34.71 -20.73 21.70
N LEU A 118 -34.05 -20.16 20.68
CA LEU A 118 -32.61 -19.92 20.67
C LEU A 118 -32.19 -18.71 21.50
N TRP A 119 -33.05 -17.68 21.58
CA TRP A 119 -32.80 -16.47 22.40
C TRP A 119 -33.45 -16.57 23.79
N VAL A 120 -34.66 -17.11 23.87
CA VAL A 120 -35.48 -17.11 25.10
C VAL A 120 -35.83 -18.54 25.49
N GLN A 121 -34.95 -19.16 26.30
CA GLN A 121 -35.17 -20.53 26.78
C GLN A 121 -36.31 -20.63 27.82
N GLN A 122 -36.66 -19.53 28.49
CA GLN A 122 -37.85 -19.40 29.34
C GLN A 122 -38.41 -17.98 29.25
N GLY A 123 -39.69 -17.82 28.90
CA GLY A 123 -40.35 -16.51 28.80
C GLY A 123 -41.60 -16.53 27.90
N GLN A 124 -42.27 -15.38 27.80
CA GLN A 124 -43.27 -15.14 26.74
C GLN A 124 -42.57 -14.65 25.46
N PRO A 125 -43.11 -14.95 24.26
CA PRO A 125 -42.67 -14.29 23.03
C PRO A 125 -42.91 -12.78 23.14
N MET A 126 -41.87 -11.99 22.89
CA MET A 126 -41.94 -10.53 23.06
C MET A 126 -42.49 -9.84 21.81
N ALA A 127 -43.10 -8.67 22.00
CA ALA A 127 -43.63 -7.88 20.90
C ALA A 127 -42.47 -7.37 20.04
N LEU A 128 -42.49 -7.70 18.75
CA LEU A 128 -41.57 -7.19 17.74
C LEU A 128 -42.34 -6.30 16.78
N ALA A 129 -41.95 -5.03 16.70
CA ALA A 129 -42.50 -4.07 15.75
C ALA A 129 -41.51 -3.87 14.60
N GLU A 130 -42.01 -3.74 13.37
CA GLU A 130 -41.18 -3.31 12.25
C GLU A 130 -40.77 -1.84 12.44
N VAL A 131 -39.47 -1.57 12.43
CA VAL A 131 -38.89 -0.22 12.46
C VAL A 131 -38.15 0.15 11.17
N GLY A 132 -38.17 -0.73 10.17
CA GLY A 132 -37.73 -0.42 8.80
C GLY A 132 -37.51 -1.65 7.93
N THR A 133 -37.70 -1.49 6.62
CA THR A 133 -37.43 -2.51 5.60
C THR A 133 -36.49 -1.93 4.54
N GLN A 134 -35.35 -2.58 4.31
CA GLN A 134 -34.38 -2.22 3.27
C GLN A 134 -34.38 -3.27 2.13
N PRO A 135 -34.79 -2.91 0.90
CA PRO A 135 -34.57 -3.75 -0.27
C PRO A 135 -33.11 -3.71 -0.72
N LEU A 136 -32.59 -4.84 -1.19
CA LEU A 136 -31.24 -4.99 -1.74
C LEU A 136 -31.29 -5.05 -3.27
N ARG A 137 -30.17 -4.73 -3.95
CA ARG A 137 -30.10 -4.64 -5.43
C ARG A 137 -30.50 -5.93 -6.18
N ASN A 138 -30.43 -7.09 -5.51
CA ASN A 138 -30.82 -8.40 -6.03
C ASN A 138 -32.27 -8.82 -5.69
N GLY A 139 -33.08 -7.93 -5.08
CA GLY A 139 -34.46 -8.22 -4.67
C GLY A 139 -34.60 -8.93 -3.31
N ALA A 140 -33.49 -9.26 -2.63
CA ALA A 140 -33.53 -9.66 -1.23
C ALA A 140 -33.92 -8.49 -0.33
N THR A 141 -34.32 -8.75 0.92
CA THR A 141 -34.74 -7.70 1.88
C THR A 141 -34.08 -7.89 3.25
N VAL A 142 -33.86 -6.79 3.96
CA VAL A 142 -33.45 -6.79 5.38
C VAL A 142 -34.52 -6.03 6.18
N ILE A 143 -35.11 -6.70 7.15
CA ILE A 143 -36.16 -6.16 8.03
C ILE A 143 -35.57 -5.87 9.41
N ARG A 144 -35.76 -4.66 9.93
CA ARG A 144 -35.43 -4.27 11.30
C ARG A 144 -36.66 -4.45 12.19
N LEU A 145 -36.53 -5.26 13.23
CA LEU A 145 -37.58 -5.59 14.20
C LEU A 145 -37.12 -5.15 15.60
N ALA A 146 -37.77 -4.15 16.17
CA ALA A 146 -37.45 -3.65 17.51
C ALA A 146 -38.32 -4.30 18.58
N GLN A 147 -37.68 -4.72 19.67
CA GLN A 147 -38.27 -5.34 20.84
C GLN A 147 -39.04 -4.31 21.67
N HIS A 148 -40.26 -4.65 22.06
CA HIS A 148 -41.13 -3.82 22.88
C HIS A 148 -41.71 -4.60 24.08
N VAL A 149 -41.93 -3.89 25.18
CA VAL A 149 -42.66 -4.37 26.37
C VAL A 149 -43.78 -3.36 26.66
N ASP A 150 -45.04 -3.82 26.60
CA ASP A 150 -46.25 -3.00 26.81
C ASP A 150 -46.27 -1.67 26.04
N GLY A 151 -45.66 -1.64 24.85
CA GLY A 151 -45.59 -0.48 23.95
C GLY A 151 -44.35 0.40 24.10
N VAL A 152 -43.47 0.12 25.07
CA VAL A 152 -42.19 0.83 25.26
C VAL A 152 -41.08 0.06 24.56
N GLN A 153 -40.22 0.76 23.81
CA GLN A 153 -39.06 0.17 23.13
C GLN A 153 -38.00 -0.29 24.15
N VAL A 154 -37.33 -1.41 23.88
CA VAL A 154 -36.14 -1.87 24.62
C VAL A 154 -34.89 -1.37 23.91
N ASP A 155 -33.99 -0.71 24.64
CA ASP A 155 -32.69 -0.29 24.11
C ASP A 155 -31.80 -1.52 23.84
N GLY A 156 -30.98 -1.44 22.78
CA GLY A 156 -30.20 -2.57 22.24
C GLY A 156 -31.01 -3.73 21.66
N GLY A 157 -32.33 -3.80 21.91
CA GLY A 157 -33.23 -4.89 21.54
C GLY A 157 -33.69 -4.88 20.07
N GLU A 158 -32.77 -4.78 19.10
CA GLU A 158 -33.10 -4.89 17.67
C GLU A 158 -32.65 -6.22 17.07
N LEU A 159 -33.52 -6.85 16.27
CA LEU A 159 -33.17 -7.90 15.33
C LEU A 159 -33.17 -7.39 13.88
N ARG A 160 -32.21 -7.84 13.08
CA ARG A 160 -32.12 -7.59 11.63
C ARG A 160 -32.26 -8.92 10.90
N VAL A 161 -33.39 -9.10 10.22
CA VAL A 161 -33.76 -10.35 9.53
C VAL A 161 -33.56 -10.19 8.03
N MET A 162 -32.62 -10.94 7.46
CA MET A 162 -32.38 -10.98 6.03
C MET A 162 -33.20 -12.10 5.37
N LEU A 163 -33.97 -11.76 4.34
CA LEU A 163 -34.78 -12.67 3.55
C LEU A 163 -34.32 -12.68 2.08
N HIS A 164 -34.37 -13.85 1.46
CA HIS A 164 -34.23 -14.01 0.01
C HIS A 164 -35.46 -13.45 -0.75
N VAL A 165 -35.39 -13.43 -2.09
CA VAL A 165 -36.43 -12.86 -2.97
C VAL A 165 -37.79 -13.57 -2.84
N ASP A 166 -37.78 -14.86 -2.48
CA ASP A 166 -38.97 -15.68 -2.20
C ASP A 166 -39.48 -15.53 -0.74
N GLY A 167 -38.86 -14.64 0.03
CA GLY A 167 -39.12 -14.44 1.45
C GLY A 167 -38.53 -15.51 2.36
N SER A 168 -37.77 -16.50 1.86
CA SER A 168 -37.13 -17.51 2.70
C SER A 168 -36.00 -16.90 3.54
N LEU A 169 -35.78 -17.43 4.75
CA LEU A 169 -34.80 -16.86 5.67
C LEU A 169 -33.36 -17.07 5.19
N ALA A 170 -32.55 -16.01 5.14
CA ALA A 170 -31.12 -16.07 4.87
C ALA A 170 -30.27 -16.00 6.16
N ALA A 171 -30.54 -15.01 7.01
CA ALA A 171 -29.81 -14.75 8.25
C ALA A 171 -30.62 -13.90 9.24
N ILE A 172 -30.23 -13.89 10.51
CA ILE A 172 -30.73 -12.98 11.55
C ILE A 172 -29.55 -12.50 12.38
N SER A 173 -29.41 -11.18 12.59
CA SER A 173 -28.46 -10.62 13.55
C SER A 173 -29.14 -9.77 14.63
N GLY A 174 -28.44 -9.56 15.75
CA GLY A 174 -28.95 -8.88 16.93
C GLY A 174 -29.32 -9.83 18.07
N THR A 175 -29.75 -9.26 19.19
CA THR A 175 -30.02 -9.96 20.46
C THR A 175 -31.42 -9.56 20.98
N LEU A 176 -32.15 -10.52 21.56
CA LEU A 176 -33.38 -10.25 22.32
C LEU A 176 -33.08 -10.32 23.82
N LEU A 177 -33.43 -9.27 24.56
CA LEU A 177 -33.31 -9.24 26.02
C LEU A 177 -34.56 -9.86 26.68
N PRO A 178 -34.47 -10.56 27.82
CA PRO A 178 -35.62 -11.24 28.42
C PRO A 178 -36.61 -10.27 29.07
N ALA A 179 -37.91 -10.48 28.86
CA ALA A 179 -38.98 -9.65 29.41
C ALA A 179 -39.11 -9.74 30.94
N VAL A 180 -39.46 -8.61 31.54
CA VAL A 180 -40.04 -8.48 32.89
C VAL A 180 -41.36 -7.71 32.82
N SER A 181 -42.08 -7.60 33.94
CA SER A 181 -43.42 -7.02 34.03
C SER A 181 -43.52 -5.55 33.63
N ALA A 182 -44.72 -5.13 33.20
CA ALA A 182 -45.14 -3.79 32.82
C ALA A 182 -44.35 -2.64 33.48
N PRO A 183 -43.69 -1.76 32.70
CA PRO A 183 -42.88 -0.68 33.24
C PRO A 183 -43.76 0.44 33.83
N ALA A 184 -43.35 0.94 35.00
CA ALA A 184 -43.92 2.12 35.61
C ALA A 184 -42.88 3.26 35.57
N PHE A 185 -43.19 4.31 34.81
CA PHE A 185 -42.41 5.54 34.76
C PHE A 185 -42.89 6.49 35.86
N VAL A 186 -41.98 7.15 36.56
CA VAL A 186 -42.25 8.04 37.70
C VAL A 186 -41.81 9.49 37.49
N SER A 187 -40.93 9.77 36.53
CA SER A 187 -40.56 11.13 36.13
C SER A 187 -41.29 11.55 34.85
N SER A 188 -41.27 12.85 34.55
CA SER A 188 -41.80 13.42 33.29
C SER A 188 -40.68 13.68 32.27
N PRO A 189 -40.99 13.85 30.97
CA PRO A 189 -39.99 14.22 29.97
C PRO A 189 -39.26 15.55 30.30
N PRO A 190 -39.93 16.60 30.84
CA PRO A 190 -39.27 17.78 31.38
C PRO A 190 -38.28 17.51 32.53
N ASP A 191 -38.56 16.56 33.43
CA ASP A 191 -37.63 16.22 34.53
C ASP A 191 -36.36 15.55 33.96
N ALA A 192 -36.52 14.64 33.00
CA ALA A 192 -35.40 13.98 32.33
C ALA A 192 -34.50 14.97 31.59
N LEU A 193 -35.08 15.94 30.88
CA LEU A 193 -34.30 17.03 30.27
C LEU A 193 -33.66 17.94 31.32
N GLY A 194 -34.32 18.17 32.47
CA GLY A 194 -33.72 18.83 33.62
C GLY A 194 -32.43 18.15 34.09
N HIS A 195 -32.43 16.82 34.19
CA HIS A 195 -31.25 16.02 34.53
C HIS A 195 -30.16 16.07 33.45
N ALA A 196 -30.51 15.99 32.16
CA ALA A 196 -29.56 16.16 31.06
C ALA A 196 -28.84 17.51 31.11
N LEU A 197 -29.60 18.61 31.32
CA LEU A 197 -29.06 19.97 31.42
C LEU A 197 -28.25 20.20 32.72
N ASP A 198 -28.64 19.56 33.83
CA ASP A 198 -27.89 19.63 35.10
C ASP A 198 -26.57 18.86 35.06
N HIS A 199 -26.51 17.75 34.31
CA HIS A 199 -25.27 17.02 34.02
C HIS A 199 -24.37 17.83 33.07
N ARG A 200 -24.92 18.35 31.97
CA ARG A 200 -24.18 19.03 30.90
C ARG A 200 -23.66 20.42 31.29
N PHE A 201 -24.46 21.22 32.01
CA PHE A 201 -24.14 22.62 32.35
C PHE A 201 -23.98 22.85 33.87
N GLY A 202 -24.08 21.79 34.67
CA GLY A 202 -24.03 21.84 36.14
C GLY A 202 -25.35 22.26 36.78
N ALA A 203 -25.79 21.54 37.81
CA ALA A 203 -27.03 21.80 38.54
C ALA A 203 -27.16 23.21 39.19
N ALA A 204 -26.07 23.99 39.23
CA ALA A 204 -26.05 25.38 39.64
C ALA A 204 -26.45 26.39 38.54
N ARG A 205 -26.78 25.91 37.33
CA ARG A 205 -27.31 26.72 36.21
C ARG A 205 -28.60 27.46 36.60
N VAL A 206 -28.96 28.46 35.79
CA VAL A 206 -30.30 29.06 35.88
C VAL A 206 -31.32 27.97 35.55
N GLN A 207 -32.22 27.68 36.48
CA GLN A 207 -33.32 26.75 36.24
C GLN A 207 -34.42 27.47 35.45
N MET A 208 -34.75 26.92 34.29
CA MET A 208 -35.64 27.51 33.30
C MET A 208 -36.87 26.62 33.11
N ALA A 209 -37.99 27.21 32.70
CA ALA A 209 -39.18 26.43 32.39
C ALA A 209 -38.95 25.58 31.14
N ILE A 210 -39.17 24.27 31.27
CA ILE A 210 -39.20 23.30 30.18
C ILE A 210 -40.67 22.97 29.92
N THR A 211 -41.10 23.02 28.66
CA THR A 211 -42.50 22.79 28.26
C THR A 211 -42.59 21.64 27.28
N ASP A 212 -43.36 20.60 27.60
CA ASP A 212 -43.73 19.55 26.64
C ASP A 212 -44.75 20.13 25.65
N THR A 213 -44.38 20.16 24.37
CA THR A 213 -45.21 20.68 23.28
C THR A 213 -45.94 19.59 22.50
N GLY A 214 -45.68 18.31 22.79
CA GLY A 214 -46.45 17.18 22.29
C GLY A 214 -45.62 15.94 21.92
N GLU A 215 -46.25 14.77 21.98
CA GLU A 215 -45.68 13.48 21.60
C GLU A 215 -45.92 13.18 20.11
N THR A 216 -44.89 12.72 19.38
CA THR A 216 -44.99 12.20 18.01
C THR A 216 -43.99 11.06 17.82
N GLY A 217 -44.49 9.87 17.44
CA GLY A 217 -43.63 8.69 17.26
C GLY A 217 -42.91 8.22 18.54
N GLY A 218 -43.50 8.47 19.71
CA GLY A 218 -42.93 8.18 21.03
C GLY A 218 -41.98 9.25 21.58
N TRP A 219 -41.61 10.25 20.77
CA TRP A 219 -40.81 11.40 21.19
C TRP A 219 -41.71 12.56 21.62
N HIS A 220 -41.52 13.04 22.86
CA HIS A 220 -42.02 14.31 23.35
C HIS A 220 -41.07 15.43 22.90
N THR A 221 -41.58 16.47 22.24
CA THR A 221 -40.80 17.67 21.91
C THR A 221 -40.79 18.61 23.12
N LEU A 222 -39.62 19.16 23.45
CA LEU A 222 -39.41 19.94 24.67
C LEU A 222 -38.88 21.34 24.37
N ASP A 223 -39.74 22.35 24.54
CA ASP A 223 -39.37 23.75 24.43
C ASP A 223 -38.64 24.19 25.71
N VAL A 224 -37.43 24.74 25.54
CA VAL A 224 -36.63 25.37 26.60
C VAL A 224 -36.36 26.81 26.20
N ALA A 225 -36.45 27.76 27.14
CA ALA A 225 -36.03 29.13 26.88
C ALA A 225 -34.51 29.22 26.66
N SER A 226 -34.04 30.23 25.92
CA SER A 226 -32.61 30.58 25.85
C SER A 226 -32.20 31.58 26.94
N THR A 227 -30.94 31.49 27.38
CA THR A 227 -30.27 32.52 28.20
C THR A 227 -28.85 32.79 27.70
N ALA A 228 -28.22 33.87 28.18
CA ALA A 228 -26.85 34.22 27.82
C ALA A 228 -25.76 33.19 28.24
N ALA A 229 -26.13 32.14 28.99
CA ALA A 229 -25.24 31.05 29.43
C ALA A 229 -25.75 29.64 29.05
N LEU A 230 -26.89 29.55 28.35
CA LEU A 230 -27.48 28.29 27.90
C LEU A 230 -28.37 28.56 26.68
N GLN A 231 -27.90 28.12 25.50
CA GLN A 231 -28.69 28.06 24.28
C GLN A 231 -29.11 26.61 24.05
N VAL A 232 -30.41 26.38 23.88
CA VAL A 232 -30.97 25.09 23.45
C VAL A 232 -31.82 25.40 22.22
N THR A 233 -31.41 24.89 21.06
CA THR A 233 -32.09 25.10 19.77
C THR A 233 -33.17 24.07 19.51
N GLY A 234 -33.04 22.89 20.13
CA GLY A 234 -34.06 21.85 20.14
C GLY A 234 -33.80 20.83 21.25
N ALA A 235 -34.86 20.26 21.81
CA ALA A 235 -34.75 19.13 22.72
C ALA A 235 -35.95 18.18 22.56
N ARG A 236 -35.73 16.89 22.81
CA ARG A 236 -36.77 15.86 22.79
C ARG A 236 -36.46 14.72 23.75
N ALA A 237 -37.48 14.02 24.22
CA ALA A 237 -37.32 12.86 25.09
C ALA A 237 -38.33 11.75 24.77
N ARG A 238 -37.90 10.48 24.82
CA ARG A 238 -38.77 9.30 24.68
C ARG A 238 -38.56 8.29 25.81
N ARG A 239 -39.55 7.44 26.02
CA ARG A 239 -39.51 6.34 27.00
C ARG A 239 -38.88 5.11 26.37
N GLU A 240 -37.87 4.55 27.05
CA GLU A 240 -37.22 3.28 26.69
C GLU A 240 -36.99 2.40 27.92
N LEU A 241 -36.64 1.14 27.69
CA LEU A 241 -36.18 0.21 28.72
C LEU A 241 -34.70 -0.09 28.52
N ALA A 242 -33.87 0.45 29.41
CA ALA A 242 -32.42 0.29 29.40
C ALA A 242 -32.01 -1.01 30.09
N GLN A 243 -30.95 -1.68 29.62
CA GLN A 243 -30.39 -2.84 30.31
C GLN A 243 -29.40 -2.41 31.40
N VAL A 244 -29.73 -2.68 32.66
CA VAL A 244 -28.81 -2.50 33.80
C VAL A 244 -28.52 -3.88 34.40
N GLY A 245 -27.35 -4.43 34.05
CA GLY A 245 -26.96 -5.79 34.43
C GLY A 245 -27.87 -6.84 33.79
N SER A 246 -28.62 -7.59 34.60
CA SER A 246 -29.58 -8.61 34.14
C SER A 246 -31.05 -8.16 34.24
N GLN A 247 -31.31 -6.86 34.33
CA GLN A 247 -32.67 -6.30 34.44
C GLN A 247 -32.88 -5.19 33.42
N LEU A 248 -34.10 -5.12 32.87
CA LEU A 248 -34.58 -3.96 32.13
C LEU A 248 -35.17 -2.95 33.13
N VAL A 249 -34.81 -1.68 33.00
CA VAL A 249 -35.29 -0.59 33.87
C VAL A 249 -35.89 0.55 33.04
N PRO A 250 -36.94 1.25 33.54
CA PRO A 250 -37.45 2.46 32.92
C PRO A 250 -36.36 3.53 32.76
N ALA A 251 -36.25 4.08 31.55
CA ALA A 251 -35.30 5.13 31.21
C ALA A 251 -35.87 6.11 30.18
N TRP A 252 -35.41 7.35 30.25
CA TRP A 252 -35.69 8.39 29.28
C TRP A 252 -34.48 8.55 28.36
N GLN A 253 -34.68 8.30 27.07
CA GLN A 253 -33.73 8.69 26.04
C GLN A 253 -34.01 10.16 25.68
N VAL A 254 -33.07 11.04 25.97
CA VAL A 254 -33.17 12.50 25.83
C VAL A 254 -32.14 12.99 24.84
N GLU A 255 -32.54 13.82 23.89
CA GLU A 255 -31.62 14.49 22.96
C GLU A 255 -31.70 16.02 23.12
N VAL A 256 -30.54 16.69 23.07
CA VAL A 256 -30.39 18.12 23.39
C VAL A 256 -29.44 18.82 22.41
N GLU A 257 -29.99 19.66 21.54
CA GLU A 257 -29.30 20.46 20.52
C GLU A 257 -29.10 21.90 21.03
N GLY A 258 -27.95 22.52 20.75
CA GLY A 258 -27.68 23.92 21.09
C GLY A 258 -26.31 24.44 20.64
N ASP A 259 -26.05 25.71 20.93
CA ASP A 259 -24.74 26.34 20.72
C ASP A 259 -23.81 26.11 21.91
N ALA A 260 -22.51 25.93 21.64
CA ALA A 260 -21.48 26.01 22.66
C ALA A 260 -21.29 27.47 23.15
N ALA A 261 -20.64 27.66 24.30
CA ALA A 261 -20.29 28.99 24.79
C ALA A 261 -19.31 29.69 23.81
N PRO A 262 -19.57 30.92 23.33
CA PRO A 262 -18.70 31.58 22.36
C PRO A 262 -17.28 31.82 22.89
N ASP A 263 -16.28 31.27 22.19
CA ASP A 263 -14.86 31.60 22.42
C ASP A 263 -14.57 32.98 21.80
N PRO A 264 -14.11 33.98 22.57
CA PRO A 264 -13.81 35.33 22.09
C PRO A 264 -12.64 35.41 21.07
N LEU A 265 -12.00 34.29 20.73
CA LEU A 265 -10.96 34.17 19.69
C LEU A 265 -11.43 33.45 18.42
N THR A 266 -12.69 33.00 18.34
CA THR A 266 -13.26 32.39 17.13
C THR A 266 -13.83 33.43 16.15
N ASP A 267 -13.92 33.06 14.86
CA ASP A 267 -14.63 33.85 13.86
C ASP A 267 -16.16 33.72 14.11
N PRO A 268 -16.89 34.83 14.36
CA PRO A 268 -18.32 34.79 14.67
C PRO A 268 -19.22 34.40 13.49
N SER A 269 -18.66 34.07 12.32
CA SER A 269 -19.38 33.47 11.19
C SER A 269 -19.39 31.93 11.18
N ILE A 270 -18.63 31.27 12.07
CA ILE A 270 -18.58 29.81 12.20
C ILE A 270 -19.48 29.37 13.39
N PRO A 271 -20.61 28.66 13.16
CA PRO A 271 -21.48 28.23 14.25
C PRO A 271 -20.88 27.07 15.05
N THR A 272 -20.90 27.17 16.38
CA THR A 272 -20.39 26.13 17.29
C THR A 272 -21.52 25.19 17.73
N TYR A 273 -22.09 24.46 16.78
CA TYR A 273 -23.11 23.44 17.02
C TYR A 273 -22.63 22.37 17.99
N SER A 274 -23.52 21.91 18.88
CA SER A 274 -23.37 20.64 19.60
C SER A 274 -24.72 20.02 19.95
N TYR A 275 -24.82 18.70 19.80
CA TYR A 275 -26.04 17.92 19.97
C TYR A 275 -25.67 16.68 20.78
N HIS A 276 -26.38 16.34 21.85
CA HIS A 276 -26.07 15.15 22.66
C HIS A 276 -27.30 14.26 22.83
N SER A 277 -27.04 12.98 23.07
CA SER A 277 -27.96 11.92 23.45
C SER A 277 -27.63 11.46 24.87
N TYR A 278 -28.63 11.36 25.74
CA TYR A 278 -28.52 10.87 27.11
C TYR A 278 -29.57 9.79 27.35
N LEU A 279 -29.15 8.62 27.82
CA LEU A 279 -30.06 7.62 28.37
C LEU A 279 -30.08 7.80 29.89
N ILE A 280 -31.23 8.16 30.47
CA ILE A 280 -31.34 8.62 31.86
C ILE A 280 -32.31 7.72 32.63
N SER A 281 -31.93 7.21 33.79
CA SER A 281 -32.83 6.37 34.57
C SER A 281 -33.96 7.18 35.20
N ASP A 282 -35.20 6.77 34.93
CA ASP A 282 -36.44 7.41 35.39
C ASP A 282 -36.61 7.38 36.93
N ALA A 283 -35.93 6.45 37.61
CA ALA A 283 -36.07 6.23 39.06
C ALA A 283 -35.18 7.14 39.94
N ASP A 284 -34.02 7.59 39.45
CA ASP A 284 -33.03 8.35 40.21
C ASP A 284 -32.39 9.53 39.45
N GLY A 285 -32.75 9.76 38.18
CA GLY A 285 -32.18 10.80 37.32
C GLY A 285 -30.73 10.54 36.90
N ARG A 286 -30.18 9.36 37.17
CA ARG A 286 -28.80 9.01 36.87
C ARG A 286 -28.62 8.71 35.39
N ILE A 287 -27.60 9.34 34.80
CA ILE A 287 -27.14 9.04 33.44
C ILE A 287 -26.70 7.57 33.37
N LEU A 288 -27.26 6.84 32.41
CA LEU A 288 -26.93 5.45 32.03
C LEU A 288 -25.99 5.43 30.84
N ASP A 289 -26.18 6.34 29.88
CA ASP A 289 -25.31 6.58 28.73
C ASP A 289 -25.30 8.07 28.34
N ASP A 290 -24.20 8.54 27.75
CA ASP A 290 -23.95 9.92 27.30
C ASP A 290 -23.12 9.89 26.00
N ALA A 291 -23.74 10.31 24.90
CA ALA A 291 -23.16 10.29 23.57
C ALA A 291 -23.27 11.68 22.92
N ASP A 292 -22.13 12.23 22.48
CA ASP A 292 -22.13 13.39 21.59
C ASP A 292 -22.62 12.94 20.19
N LEU A 293 -23.68 13.59 19.71
CA LEU A 293 -24.26 13.39 18.38
C LEU A 293 -23.63 14.34 17.35
N VAL A 294 -22.76 15.26 17.77
CA VAL A 294 -21.96 16.11 16.90
C VAL A 294 -20.50 15.63 16.89
N GLN A 295 -20.19 14.78 15.92
CA GLN A 295 -18.81 14.56 15.49
C GLN A 295 -18.28 15.81 14.77
N GLN A 296 -17.81 16.81 15.54
CA GLN A 296 -16.78 17.71 15.04
C GLN A 296 -15.43 17.00 15.19
N ASP A 297 -15.04 16.23 14.18
CA ASP A 297 -13.74 15.54 14.18
C ASP A 297 -12.67 16.39 13.47
N ALA A 298 -13.04 17.09 12.40
CA ALA A 298 -12.14 17.82 11.51
C ALA A 298 -11.16 18.81 12.20
N PHE A 299 -9.88 18.64 11.87
CA PHE A 299 -8.79 19.56 12.22
C PHE A 299 -8.55 20.63 11.14
N VAL A 300 -7.92 21.74 11.52
CA VAL A 300 -7.57 22.83 10.59
C VAL A 300 -6.06 22.87 10.39
N TYR A 301 -5.60 22.55 9.18
CA TYR A 301 -4.18 22.45 8.83
C TYR A 301 -3.76 23.59 7.89
N ARG A 302 -2.52 24.08 8.01
CA ARG A 302 -1.87 24.82 6.92
C ARG A 302 -0.89 23.90 6.19
N ALA A 303 -1.16 23.62 4.91
CA ALA A 303 -0.38 22.70 4.08
C ALA A 303 -0.50 23.04 2.58
N TYR A 304 0.35 22.44 1.74
CA TYR A 304 0.34 22.64 0.28
C TYR A 304 -0.69 21.71 -0.39
N MET A 305 -1.97 22.02 -0.16
CA MET A 305 -3.11 21.17 -0.50
C MET A 305 -4.19 22.00 -1.23
N GLU A 306 -5.01 21.35 -2.06
CA GLU A 306 -6.20 21.99 -2.66
C GLU A 306 -7.21 22.44 -1.59
N THR A 307 -7.88 23.56 -1.82
CA THR A 307 -8.93 24.09 -0.91
C THR A 307 -10.31 23.47 -1.12
N THR A 308 -10.45 22.56 -2.10
CA THR A 308 -11.70 21.94 -2.52
C THR A 308 -11.50 20.43 -2.73
N GLY A 309 -12.53 19.73 -3.25
CA GLY A 309 -12.47 18.27 -3.46
C GLY A 309 -12.12 17.53 -2.17
N ASN A 310 -11.27 16.51 -2.29
CA ASN A 310 -10.67 15.80 -1.15
C ASN A 310 -9.33 16.40 -0.68
N ARG A 311 -9.05 17.69 -0.98
CA ARG A 311 -7.82 18.40 -0.57
C ARG A 311 -6.54 17.70 -1.05
N ARG A 312 -6.51 17.30 -2.32
CA ARG A 312 -5.35 16.67 -2.97
C ARG A 312 -4.08 17.50 -2.73
N PRO A 313 -2.91 16.88 -2.46
CA PRO A 313 -1.63 17.58 -2.47
C PRO A 313 -1.36 18.35 -3.76
N LEU A 314 -0.76 19.52 -3.61
CA LEU A 314 -0.20 20.30 -4.71
C LEU A 314 1.19 19.75 -5.08
N ASP A 315 1.73 20.20 -6.21
CA ASP A 315 3.03 19.77 -6.76
C ASP A 315 4.24 20.36 -5.98
N GLY A 316 4.06 20.72 -4.70
CA GLY A 316 5.04 21.39 -3.84
C GLY A 316 4.69 22.84 -3.48
N ALA A 317 5.70 23.59 -3.03
CA ALA A 317 5.59 25.00 -2.59
C ALA A 317 5.46 26.04 -3.72
N THR A 318 5.07 25.60 -4.92
CA THR A 318 5.17 26.34 -6.18
C THR A 318 3.82 26.52 -6.88
N SER A 319 3.71 27.56 -7.69
CA SER A 319 2.62 27.71 -8.66
C SER A 319 2.64 26.54 -9.63
N ASP A 320 1.45 26.13 -10.11
CA ASP A 320 1.33 25.07 -11.11
C ASP A 320 2.26 25.31 -12.31
N PHE A 321 3.01 24.27 -12.65
CA PHE A 321 4.02 24.21 -13.70
C PHE A 321 4.07 22.82 -14.35
N SER A 322 3.04 22.00 -14.11
CA SER A 322 2.96 20.59 -14.49
C SER A 322 1.73 20.38 -15.35
N PRO A 323 1.85 20.41 -16.69
CA PRO A 323 3.08 20.36 -17.47
C PRO A 323 3.80 21.71 -17.66
N HIS A 324 5.12 21.65 -17.91
CA HIS A 324 5.98 22.81 -18.19
C HIS A 324 5.35 23.74 -19.24
N PRO A 325 5.06 25.02 -18.95
CA PRO A 325 4.18 25.86 -19.77
C PRO A 325 4.59 26.00 -21.24
N THR A 326 5.90 25.97 -21.53
CA THR A 326 6.46 26.09 -22.88
C THR A 326 6.86 24.75 -23.52
N GLY A 327 6.92 23.67 -22.73
CA GLY A 327 7.37 22.36 -23.19
C GLY A 327 8.82 22.28 -23.71
N VAL A 328 9.67 23.27 -23.40
CA VAL A 328 11.10 23.32 -23.78
C VAL A 328 11.99 23.79 -22.61
N PRO A 329 13.28 23.39 -22.54
CA PRO A 329 14.20 23.84 -21.51
C PRO A 329 14.68 25.28 -21.81
N ASP A 330 13.93 26.27 -21.31
CA ASP A 330 14.13 27.70 -21.56
C ASP A 330 14.59 28.51 -20.34
N GLY A 331 14.91 27.84 -19.23
CA GLY A 331 15.32 28.44 -17.97
C GLY A 331 14.19 29.08 -17.14
N SER A 332 12.92 28.95 -17.57
CA SER A 332 11.79 29.41 -16.75
C SER A 332 11.61 28.57 -15.48
N THR A 333 11.04 29.18 -14.44
CA THR A 333 10.82 28.57 -13.13
C THR A 333 9.48 29.01 -12.55
N PRO A 334 8.77 28.16 -11.77
CA PRO A 334 7.53 28.55 -11.11
C PRO A 334 7.76 29.57 -9.99
N ALA A 335 6.71 30.34 -9.69
CA ALA A 335 6.69 31.24 -8.53
C ALA A 335 6.42 30.44 -7.24
N LEU A 336 6.94 30.92 -6.11
CA LEU A 336 6.59 30.37 -4.79
C LEU A 336 5.18 30.81 -4.38
N VAL A 337 4.39 29.90 -3.82
CA VAL A 337 3.00 30.15 -3.36
C VAL A 337 2.86 29.93 -1.85
N PRO A 338 1.92 30.59 -1.15
CA PRO A 338 1.66 30.31 0.26
C PRO A 338 0.91 28.98 0.44
N ALA A 339 1.18 28.27 1.54
CA ALA A 339 0.40 27.11 1.94
C ALA A 339 -1.06 27.49 2.29
N ASN A 340 -2.01 26.70 1.81
CA ASN A 340 -3.44 26.90 2.03
C ASN A 340 -3.84 26.51 3.46
N LEU A 341 -4.84 27.19 4.01
CA LEU A 341 -5.48 26.78 5.27
C LEU A 341 -6.72 25.95 4.91
N VAL A 342 -6.75 24.69 5.34
CA VAL A 342 -7.79 23.72 4.97
C VAL A 342 -8.39 23.05 6.20
N VAL A 343 -9.71 22.87 6.17
CA VAL A 343 -10.43 21.97 7.09
C VAL A 343 -10.44 20.58 6.45
N MET A 344 -9.91 19.60 7.17
CA MET A 344 -9.72 18.24 6.69
C MET A 344 -9.96 17.22 7.82
N GLU A 345 -10.50 16.07 7.44
CA GLU A 345 -10.60 14.88 8.30
C GLU A 345 -10.52 13.62 7.42
N ALA A 346 -10.49 12.46 8.06
CA ALA A 346 -10.37 11.17 7.39
C ALA A 346 -11.42 10.93 6.29
N PHE A 347 -10.95 10.45 5.13
CA PHE A 347 -11.77 10.15 3.96
C PHE A 347 -11.63 8.72 3.46
N ASN A 348 -10.88 7.86 4.16
CA ASN A 348 -10.96 6.41 3.97
C ASN A 348 -12.39 5.91 4.27
N GLY A 349 -12.81 4.80 3.67
CA GLY A 349 -14.17 4.26 3.81
C GLY A 349 -14.66 3.98 5.25
N PRO A 350 -13.80 3.67 6.24
CA PRO A 350 -14.18 3.64 7.66
C PRO A 350 -14.23 5.01 8.37
N HIS A 351 -13.61 6.05 7.80
CA HIS A 351 -13.43 7.39 8.38
C HIS A 351 -12.68 7.39 9.74
N ASP A 352 -11.49 6.80 9.77
CA ASP A 352 -10.66 6.69 10.98
C ASP A 352 -9.90 7.99 11.28
N PRO A 353 -10.18 8.71 12.38
CA PRO A 353 -9.72 10.08 12.56
C PRO A 353 -8.19 10.20 12.59
N TRP A 354 -7.66 11.16 11.83
CA TRP A 354 -6.20 11.36 11.69
C TRP A 354 -5.55 11.74 13.01
N LEU A 355 -6.28 12.50 13.84
CA LEU A 355 -5.89 12.91 15.19
C LEU A 355 -7.10 12.71 16.12
N ALA A 356 -6.86 12.16 17.31
CA ALA A 356 -7.92 12.04 18.31
C ALA A 356 -8.45 13.42 18.73
N ASN A 357 -9.72 13.51 19.13
CA ASN A 357 -10.41 14.76 19.45
C ASN A 357 -9.78 15.60 20.60
N ASN A 358 -8.84 15.01 21.35
CA ASN A 358 -8.04 15.64 22.40
C ASN A 358 -6.53 15.73 22.08
N ALA A 359 -6.12 15.47 20.82
CA ALA A 359 -4.71 15.47 20.41
C ALA A 359 -4.08 16.86 20.60
N THR A 360 -2.90 16.87 21.22
CA THR A 360 -2.13 18.10 21.49
C THR A 360 -1.04 18.37 20.46
N THR A 361 -0.83 17.47 19.49
CA THR A 361 0.31 17.46 18.57
C THR A 361 0.06 16.56 17.36
N THR A 362 0.94 16.60 16.35
CA THR A 362 0.97 15.73 15.15
C THR A 362 1.38 14.29 15.48
N SER A 363 0.56 13.60 16.27
CA SER A 363 0.72 12.19 16.66
C SER A 363 -0.65 11.51 16.60
N GLY A 364 -0.91 10.83 15.49
CA GLY A 364 -2.19 10.21 15.15
C GLY A 364 -2.17 8.68 15.17
N ASN A 365 -3.24 8.07 14.63
CA ASN A 365 -3.27 6.62 14.47
C ASN A 365 -2.33 6.16 13.35
N ASN A 366 -2.28 6.89 12.23
CA ASN A 366 -1.59 6.45 11.01
C ASN A 366 -0.11 6.90 10.98
N ALA A 367 0.19 8.04 11.61
CA ALA A 367 1.51 8.68 11.54
C ALA A 367 1.83 9.56 12.76
N GLU A 368 3.11 9.85 12.96
CA GLU A 368 3.65 10.81 13.93
C GLU A 368 4.70 11.67 13.23
N ALA A 369 4.62 13.00 13.35
CA ALA A 369 5.55 13.93 12.70
C ALA A 369 6.19 14.92 13.68
N PHE A 370 7.51 15.10 13.53
CA PHE A 370 8.32 16.13 14.17
C PHE A 370 9.61 16.36 13.36
N ALA A 371 10.29 17.48 13.58
CA ALA A 371 11.60 17.75 13.00
C ALA A 371 12.73 17.16 13.86
N ASP A 372 13.39 16.10 13.37
CA ASP A 372 14.55 15.46 14.02
C ASP A 372 15.83 16.16 13.60
N LEU A 373 16.16 17.29 14.23
CA LEU A 373 17.22 18.17 13.73
C LEU A 373 18.62 17.55 13.83
N ASN A 374 18.78 16.47 14.62
CA ASN A 374 20.07 15.84 14.93
C ASN A 374 20.22 14.39 14.39
N ALA A 375 19.21 13.86 13.69
CA ALA A 375 19.11 12.47 13.25
C ALA A 375 19.17 11.43 14.41
N ASN A 376 18.61 11.79 15.57
CA ASN A 376 18.56 10.97 16.79
C ASN A 376 17.58 9.77 16.67
N ARG A 377 16.61 9.84 15.74
CA ARG A 377 15.50 8.89 15.51
C ARG A 377 14.44 8.82 16.62
N VAL A 378 14.50 9.68 17.63
CA VAL A 378 13.61 9.69 18.80
C VAL A 378 13.49 11.12 19.31
N PHE A 379 12.29 11.70 19.23
CA PHE A 379 12.01 13.07 19.67
C PHE A 379 12.57 13.38 21.07
N ASP A 380 13.52 14.31 21.14
CA ASP A 380 14.11 14.80 22.39
C ASP A 380 14.04 16.34 22.51
N GLY A 381 14.62 16.90 23.57
CA GLY A 381 14.60 18.34 23.85
C GLY A 381 15.40 19.23 22.88
N SER A 382 15.97 18.67 21.82
CA SER A 382 16.64 19.38 20.72
C SER A 382 15.84 19.42 19.41
N ASP A 383 14.68 18.75 19.38
CA ASP A 383 13.80 18.63 18.23
C ASP A 383 12.60 19.58 18.31
N VAL A 384 11.93 19.82 17.18
CA VAL A 384 10.75 20.70 17.09
C VAL A 384 9.53 19.88 16.68
N ARG A 385 8.40 20.05 17.39
CA ARG A 385 7.16 19.32 17.12
C ARG A 385 5.95 20.27 17.15
N PRO A 386 5.07 20.25 16.13
CA PRO A 386 3.84 21.05 16.11
C PRO A 386 2.95 20.83 17.33
N VAL A 387 2.35 21.91 17.82
CA VAL A 387 1.34 21.90 18.88
C VAL A 387 -0.03 22.22 18.28
N VAL A 388 -1.03 21.39 18.58
CA VAL A 388 -2.42 21.67 18.23
C VAL A 388 -2.91 22.85 19.05
N LYS A 389 -3.22 23.96 18.38
CA LYS A 389 -3.71 25.20 19.01
C LYS A 389 -5.22 25.07 19.29
N SER A 390 -5.75 25.94 20.14
CA SER A 390 -7.19 26.01 20.47
C SER A 390 -8.07 26.02 19.21
N GLY A 391 -9.17 25.26 19.22
CA GLY A 391 -9.99 25.03 18.03
C GLY A 391 -9.43 24.00 17.04
N ARG A 392 -8.53 23.10 17.49
CA ARG A 392 -7.88 22.04 16.69
C ARG A 392 -7.07 22.57 15.51
N VAL A 393 -6.32 23.65 15.73
CA VAL A 393 -5.66 24.41 14.67
C VAL A 393 -4.14 24.14 14.61
N LEU A 394 -3.69 23.59 13.49
CA LEU A 394 -2.29 23.41 13.08
C LEU A 394 -1.94 24.43 11.97
N ASN A 395 -2.12 25.71 12.30
CA ASN A 395 -1.82 26.85 11.42
C ASN A 395 -0.43 27.42 11.77
N TYR A 396 0.55 27.14 10.92
CA TYR A 396 1.95 27.58 11.02
C TYR A 396 2.42 28.09 9.66
N VAL A 397 3.06 29.26 9.60
CA VAL A 397 3.35 29.94 8.34
C VAL A 397 4.83 29.81 7.95
N TYR A 398 5.11 28.98 6.95
CA TYR A 398 6.43 28.91 6.32
C TYR A 398 6.73 30.22 5.55
N ASN A 399 7.91 30.78 5.76
CA ASN A 399 8.39 32.02 5.18
C ASN A 399 9.66 31.80 4.36
N TYR A 400 9.54 31.84 3.04
CA TYR A 400 10.65 31.62 2.09
C TYR A 400 11.76 32.68 2.12
N ALA A 401 11.56 33.81 2.79
CA ALA A 401 12.58 34.84 2.98
C ALA A 401 13.51 34.57 4.19
N LEU A 402 13.31 33.44 4.89
CA LEU A 402 14.10 32.98 6.01
C LEU A 402 14.63 31.57 5.73
N GLU A 403 15.73 31.18 6.38
CA GLU A 403 16.23 29.80 6.33
C GLU A 403 15.23 28.81 6.96
N PRO A 404 15.22 27.53 6.57
CA PRO A 404 14.31 26.52 7.13
C PRO A 404 14.46 26.29 8.65
N LEU A 405 15.61 26.66 9.23
CA LEU A 405 15.88 26.56 10.68
C LEU A 405 15.83 27.94 11.40
N ALA A 406 15.39 29.01 10.74
CA ALA A 406 15.47 30.37 11.29
C ALA A 406 14.55 30.60 12.50
N THR A 407 13.43 29.89 12.59
CA THR A 407 12.49 29.88 13.72
C THR A 407 11.87 28.48 13.87
N PRO A 408 11.39 28.10 15.08
CA PRO A 408 10.65 26.85 15.25
C PRO A 408 9.42 26.74 14.34
N GLU A 409 8.75 27.85 14.03
CA GLU A 409 7.56 27.88 13.17
C GLU A 409 7.84 27.38 11.73
N GLN A 410 9.07 27.53 11.21
CA GLN A 410 9.47 26.93 9.93
C GLN A 410 9.41 25.39 10.02
N SER A 411 10.04 24.82 11.06
CA SER A 411 10.06 23.38 11.34
C SER A 411 8.67 22.82 11.70
N GLU A 412 7.84 23.60 12.40
CA GLU A 412 6.45 23.24 12.69
C GLU A 412 5.59 23.23 11.42
N ALA A 413 5.77 24.19 10.50
CA ALA A 413 5.07 24.19 9.21
C ALA A 413 5.50 23.02 8.32
N ALA A 414 6.81 22.69 8.27
CA ALA A 414 7.34 21.52 7.57
C ALA A 414 6.71 20.20 8.08
N ALA A 415 6.77 19.97 9.40
CA ALA A 415 6.22 18.77 10.02
C ALA A 415 4.68 18.66 9.92
N VAL A 416 3.94 19.79 9.87
CA VAL A 416 2.49 19.77 9.58
C VAL A 416 2.21 19.39 8.12
N ASN A 417 3.03 19.83 7.16
CA ASN A 417 2.83 19.50 5.76
C ASN A 417 3.04 18.00 5.48
N THR A 418 4.15 17.41 5.96
CA THR A 418 4.36 15.96 5.81
C THR A 418 3.32 15.15 6.59
N PHE A 419 2.92 15.57 7.79
CA PHE A 419 1.82 14.93 8.52
C PHE A 419 0.53 14.88 7.69
N PHE A 420 0.14 15.99 7.06
CA PHE A 420 -1.04 16.02 6.19
C PHE A 420 -0.87 15.08 4.99
N MET A 421 0.24 15.21 4.25
CA MET A 421 0.50 14.44 3.03
C MET A 421 0.47 12.93 3.27
N VAL A 422 1.07 12.47 4.37
CA VAL A 422 1.11 11.04 4.71
C VAL A 422 -0.25 10.50 5.14
N ASN A 423 -1.05 11.26 5.92
CA ASN A 423 -2.40 10.83 6.27
C ASN A 423 -3.34 10.86 5.05
N TRP A 424 -3.20 11.85 4.15
CA TRP A 424 -3.94 11.88 2.89
C TRP A 424 -3.65 10.67 2.02
N LEU A 425 -2.38 10.28 1.91
CA LEU A 425 -1.95 9.12 1.13
C LEU A 425 -2.34 7.80 1.80
N HIS A 426 -2.29 7.71 3.14
CA HIS A 426 -2.86 6.59 3.87
C HIS A 426 -4.32 6.36 3.44
N ASP A 427 -5.15 7.39 3.52
CA ASP A 427 -6.59 7.28 3.23
C ASP A 427 -6.89 6.98 1.76
N TRP A 428 -6.17 7.63 0.84
CA TRP A 428 -6.33 7.39 -0.60
C TRP A 428 -6.07 5.92 -0.97
N TRP A 429 -5.01 5.34 -0.42
CA TRP A 429 -4.58 3.97 -0.71
C TRP A 429 -5.31 2.90 0.13
N TYR A 430 -5.80 3.26 1.32
CA TYR A 430 -6.63 2.39 2.17
C TYR A 430 -7.80 1.80 1.37
N ASP A 431 -8.55 2.67 0.68
CA ASP A 431 -9.71 2.27 -0.11
C ASP A 431 -9.35 1.39 -1.32
N SER A 432 -8.11 1.38 -1.79
CA SER A 432 -7.64 0.44 -2.84
C SER A 432 -7.23 -0.93 -2.27
N GLY A 433 -7.34 -1.11 -0.96
CA GLY A 433 -6.99 -2.36 -0.28
C GLY A 433 -5.62 -2.34 0.40
N PHE A 434 -5.04 -1.15 0.68
CA PHE A 434 -3.87 -1.02 1.56
C PHE A 434 -4.32 -0.74 3.01
N THR A 435 -4.88 -1.77 3.64
CA THR A 435 -5.52 -1.75 4.96
C THR A 435 -4.67 -2.48 5.98
N GLU A 436 -5.18 -2.62 7.21
CA GLU A 436 -4.51 -3.33 8.29
C GLU A 436 -4.21 -4.79 7.89
N ALA A 437 -5.18 -5.45 7.22
CA ALA A 437 -5.03 -6.82 6.75
C ALA A 437 -3.97 -7.01 5.64
N THR A 438 -3.52 -5.91 5.02
CA THR A 438 -2.46 -5.87 4.00
C THR A 438 -1.25 -5.03 4.44
N ALA A 439 -1.07 -4.89 5.76
CA ALA A 439 0.08 -4.27 6.42
C ALA A 439 0.28 -2.78 6.08
N ASN A 440 -0.78 -1.97 6.14
CA ASN A 440 -0.63 -0.54 6.37
C ASN A 440 -0.03 -0.24 7.77
N ALA A 441 0.07 1.03 8.16
CA ALA A 441 0.81 1.47 9.34
C ALA A 441 -0.14 2.21 10.29
N GLN A 442 -0.47 1.56 11.41
CA GLN A 442 -1.47 2.03 12.37
C GLN A 442 -1.04 1.72 13.82
N LEU A 443 -1.30 2.65 14.73
CA LEU A 443 -1.06 2.47 16.17
C LEU A 443 -2.06 1.47 16.77
N ASP A 444 -3.32 1.55 16.35
CA ASP A 444 -4.35 0.55 16.56
C ASP A 444 -5.01 0.17 15.22
N ASN A 445 -5.09 -1.15 14.99
CA ASN A 445 -5.70 -1.75 13.80
C ASN A 445 -7.20 -2.03 13.99
N LEU A 446 -7.78 -1.60 15.11
CA LEU A 446 -9.22 -1.61 15.40
C LEU A 446 -9.88 -3.00 15.24
N GLY A 447 -9.08 -4.06 15.42
CA GLY A 447 -9.47 -5.46 15.24
C GLY A 447 -9.62 -5.94 13.79
N ARG A 448 -9.20 -5.16 12.78
CA ARG A 448 -9.45 -5.42 11.35
C ARG A 448 -8.44 -6.35 10.67
N GLY A 449 -7.20 -6.40 11.15
CA GLY A 449 -6.15 -7.26 10.60
C GLY A 449 -4.73 -6.80 11.01
N GLY A 450 -3.71 -7.39 10.37
CA GLY A 450 -2.32 -6.98 10.49
C GLY A 450 -1.71 -7.12 11.88
N VAL A 451 -0.60 -6.40 12.10
CA VAL A 451 0.08 -6.26 13.39
C VAL A 451 0.17 -4.77 13.74
N ALA A 452 -0.67 -4.33 14.66
CA ALA A 452 -0.73 -2.93 15.10
C ALA A 452 0.52 -2.48 15.87
N GLY A 453 0.63 -1.16 16.06
CA GLY A 453 1.67 -0.51 16.86
C GLY A 453 2.78 0.12 16.01
N ASP A 454 2.55 0.32 14.72
CA ASP A 454 3.55 0.70 13.74
C ASP A 454 3.32 2.03 12.98
N PRO A 455 2.74 3.09 13.58
CA PRO A 455 2.41 4.33 12.88
C PRO A 455 3.64 4.97 12.24
N LEU A 456 3.49 5.48 11.02
CA LEU A 456 4.60 5.98 10.21
C LEU A 456 5.32 7.13 10.92
N LEU A 457 6.62 6.93 11.20
CA LEU A 457 7.48 7.91 11.84
C LEU A 457 8.03 8.89 10.79
N ILE A 458 7.46 10.08 10.75
CA ILE A 458 7.86 11.17 9.85
C ILE A 458 8.89 12.03 10.56
N GLN A 459 10.06 12.18 9.94
CA GLN A 459 11.15 13.00 10.44
C GLN A 459 11.39 14.16 9.49
N ALA A 460 10.88 15.32 9.85
CA ALA A 460 11.10 16.55 9.12
C ALA A 460 12.52 17.08 9.33
N GLN A 461 13.05 17.82 8.36
CA GLN A 461 14.35 18.52 8.42
C GLN A 461 15.49 17.64 8.99
N ALA A 462 15.48 16.35 8.67
CA ALA A 462 16.11 15.30 9.47
C ALA A 462 17.64 15.36 9.42
N GLY A 463 18.28 15.50 10.57
CA GLY A 463 19.72 15.70 10.70
C GLY A 463 20.22 17.03 10.13
N ALA A 464 19.37 18.06 10.03
CA ALA A 464 19.77 19.33 9.45
C ALA A 464 20.97 19.99 10.16
N ASN A 465 21.11 19.83 11.49
CA ASN A 465 22.27 20.29 12.27
C ASN A 465 23.55 19.47 12.01
N THR A 466 23.42 18.23 11.54
CA THR A 466 24.55 17.34 11.24
C THR A 466 25.00 17.44 9.77
N GLY A 467 24.33 18.28 8.98
CA GLY A 467 24.66 18.53 7.57
C GLY A 467 24.01 17.56 6.59
N LEU A 468 23.00 16.78 6.99
CA LEU A 468 22.21 16.01 6.03
C LEU A 468 21.42 16.97 5.12
N ARG A 469 21.54 16.76 3.80
CA ARG A 469 20.97 17.59 2.74
C ARG A 469 20.67 16.80 1.47
N ASN A 470 19.90 17.40 0.56
CA ASN A 470 19.78 17.04 -0.87
C ASN A 470 19.29 15.61 -1.13
N ASN A 471 18.42 15.08 -0.26
CA ASN A 471 17.84 13.76 -0.40
C ASN A 471 16.61 13.58 0.51
N ALA A 472 16.00 12.40 0.45
CA ALA A 472 15.08 11.86 1.44
C ALA A 472 15.31 10.33 1.56
N ASP A 473 14.87 9.68 2.64
CA ASP A 473 14.84 8.21 2.70
C ASP A 473 13.62 7.63 3.40
N MET A 474 13.24 6.43 2.97
CA MET A 474 12.21 5.62 3.60
C MET A 474 12.80 4.29 4.07
N ALA A 475 12.67 4.01 5.36
CA ALA A 475 12.91 2.68 5.91
C ALA A 475 11.57 1.99 6.16
N THR A 476 11.23 1.00 5.34
CA THR A 476 10.02 0.18 5.48
C THR A 476 10.37 -1.21 6.03
N PRO A 477 10.28 -1.44 7.36
CA PRO A 477 10.34 -2.78 7.91
C PRO A 477 8.98 -3.49 7.71
N ALA A 478 8.93 -4.76 8.13
CA ALA A 478 7.70 -5.56 8.10
C ALA A 478 6.59 -4.97 9.00
N ASP A 479 5.38 -5.49 8.82
CA ASP A 479 4.17 -5.25 9.61
C ASP A 479 4.44 -5.29 11.14
N GLY A 480 3.85 -4.37 11.90
CA GLY A 480 4.09 -4.25 13.35
C GLY A 480 5.43 -3.63 13.76
N ALA A 481 6.22 -3.13 12.80
CA ALA A 481 7.37 -2.28 13.06
C ALA A 481 7.24 -0.96 12.30
N ARG A 482 7.43 0.16 13.00
CA ARG A 482 7.21 1.52 12.47
C ARG A 482 8.03 1.78 11.19
N PRO A 483 7.40 2.05 10.04
CA PRO A 483 8.08 2.64 8.89
C PRO A 483 8.58 4.04 9.25
N ARG A 484 9.73 4.45 8.69
CA ARG A 484 10.35 5.75 8.99
C ARG A 484 10.70 6.51 7.72
N MET A 485 10.04 7.65 7.53
CA MET A 485 10.33 8.64 6.48
C MET A 485 11.28 9.70 7.05
N ARG A 486 12.31 10.08 6.28
CA ARG A 486 13.22 11.18 6.61
C ARG A 486 13.31 12.14 5.44
N MET A 487 12.96 13.39 5.69
CA MET A 487 13.02 14.48 4.72
C MET A 487 14.18 15.39 5.08
N PHE A 488 15.05 15.74 4.13
CA PHE A 488 16.18 16.64 4.40
C PHE A 488 15.94 18.01 3.78
N LEU A 489 16.58 19.03 4.33
CA LEU A 489 16.70 20.33 3.67
C LEU A 489 17.53 20.19 2.38
N TRP A 490 17.34 21.09 1.43
CA TRP A 490 18.06 21.14 0.17
C TRP A 490 18.89 22.42 0.09
N THR A 491 20.16 22.28 -0.28
CA THR A 491 21.13 23.36 -0.29
C THR A 491 20.74 24.43 -1.31
N ALA A 492 20.66 25.68 -0.85
CA ALA A 492 20.60 26.83 -1.73
C ALA A 492 21.75 26.84 -2.74
N GLY A 493 21.57 27.51 -3.88
CA GLY A 493 22.60 27.61 -4.91
C GLY A 493 23.83 28.40 -4.46
N THR A 494 24.83 28.49 -5.34
CA THR A 494 26.01 29.33 -5.13
C THR A 494 26.34 30.15 -6.36
N LEU A 495 26.50 31.47 -6.19
CA LEU A 495 27.19 32.30 -7.17
C LEU A 495 28.69 32.11 -7.00
N THR A 496 29.36 31.72 -8.08
CA THR A 496 30.78 31.38 -8.17
C THR A 496 31.50 32.30 -9.15
N SER A 497 32.80 32.48 -8.96
CA SER A 497 33.68 33.03 -10.01
C SER A 497 35.12 32.63 -9.74
N LEU A 498 35.79 32.13 -10.78
CA LEU A 498 37.25 32.02 -10.84
C LEU A 498 37.79 33.13 -11.74
N ILE A 499 38.61 34.05 -11.23
CA ILE A 499 39.32 35.03 -12.06
C ILE A 499 40.78 34.59 -12.20
N SER A 500 41.25 34.47 -13.45
CA SER A 500 42.59 33.97 -13.78
C SER A 500 43.24 34.75 -14.94
N PRO A 501 44.56 34.62 -15.17
CA PRO A 501 45.23 35.19 -16.34
C PRO A 501 44.76 34.65 -17.69
N THR A 502 44.06 33.51 -17.72
CA THR A 502 43.46 32.95 -18.94
C THR A 502 42.01 33.41 -19.16
N GLY A 503 41.38 34.07 -18.19
CA GLY A 503 40.01 34.58 -18.26
C GLY A 503 39.21 34.28 -16.99
N THR A 504 37.89 34.44 -17.10
CA THR A 504 36.90 34.06 -16.07
C THR A 504 36.07 32.90 -16.64
N PRO A 505 36.50 31.64 -16.47
CA PRO A 505 35.78 30.47 -17.00
C PRO A 505 34.48 30.20 -16.24
N HIS A 506 33.60 29.36 -16.80
CA HIS A 506 32.50 28.81 -16.00
C HIS A 506 33.07 27.94 -14.88
N SER A 507 32.49 28.05 -13.68
CA SER A 507 33.06 27.43 -12.48
C SER A 507 31.98 26.96 -11.52
N GLU A 508 32.06 25.72 -11.04
CA GLU A 508 31.08 25.16 -10.11
C GLU A 508 31.62 24.98 -8.70
N ALA A 509 30.75 25.11 -7.70
CA ALA A 509 31.12 24.88 -6.32
C ALA A 509 31.21 23.38 -6.00
N PHE A 510 32.03 23.02 -5.01
CA PHE A 510 32.01 21.66 -4.46
C PHE A 510 30.82 21.48 -3.51
N ALA A 511 30.16 20.34 -3.58
CA ALA A 511 28.99 20.02 -2.74
C ALA A 511 29.33 20.00 -1.23
N ALA A 512 30.53 19.53 -0.87
CA ALA A 512 31.02 19.49 0.51
C ALA A 512 32.34 20.29 0.68
N GLY A 513 32.29 21.29 1.57
CA GLY A 513 33.38 22.21 1.87
C GLY A 513 32.83 23.56 2.34
N PRO A 514 33.67 24.61 2.44
CA PRO A 514 33.18 25.98 2.60
C PRO A 514 32.38 26.39 1.36
N ARG A 515 31.11 26.79 1.53
CA ARG A 515 30.25 27.32 0.44
C ARG A 515 30.15 28.85 0.40
N ASN A 516 30.88 29.53 1.27
CA ASN A 516 31.10 30.98 1.22
C ASN A 516 32.60 31.22 1.37
N PHE A 517 33.25 31.80 0.36
CA PHE A 517 34.67 32.13 0.39
C PHE A 517 35.05 33.24 -0.60
N ASP A 518 36.11 33.94 -0.25
CA ASP A 518 36.93 34.80 -1.12
C ASP A 518 38.39 34.38 -0.83
N LEU A 519 39.08 33.89 -1.86
CA LEU A 519 40.44 33.37 -1.77
C LEU A 519 41.26 33.79 -2.98
N THR A 520 42.10 34.82 -2.80
CA THR A 520 43.18 35.15 -3.75
C THR A 520 44.49 34.48 -3.32
N ALA A 521 45.07 33.62 -4.16
CA ALA A 521 46.38 33.00 -3.91
C ALA A 521 47.07 32.50 -5.18
N ASP A 522 48.36 32.14 -5.05
CA ASP A 522 49.12 31.46 -6.10
C ASP A 522 48.63 30.03 -6.32
N VAL A 523 48.61 29.60 -7.58
CA VAL A 523 48.29 28.24 -8.00
C VAL A 523 49.56 27.41 -8.15
N ALA A 524 49.47 26.11 -7.89
CA ALA A 524 50.45 25.11 -8.29
C ALA A 524 49.76 23.85 -8.80
N ALA A 525 50.20 23.33 -9.94
CA ALA A 525 49.75 22.04 -10.44
C ALA A 525 50.16 20.92 -9.48
N VAL A 526 49.25 19.97 -9.26
CA VAL A 526 49.50 18.76 -8.51
C VAL A 526 50.42 17.84 -9.31
N THR A 527 51.29 17.13 -8.59
CA THR A 527 52.01 15.96 -9.10
C THR A 527 52.14 14.95 -7.97
N ASP A 528 51.74 13.70 -8.17
CA ASP A 528 51.87 12.62 -7.19
C ASP A 528 52.90 11.54 -7.63
N GLY A 529 52.58 10.25 -7.53
CA GLY A 529 53.46 9.11 -7.77
C GLY A 529 52.96 8.05 -8.76
N THR A 530 51.71 8.14 -9.22
CA THR A 530 51.07 7.13 -10.11
C THR A 530 50.55 7.81 -11.37
N ALA A 531 50.52 7.13 -12.53
CA ALA A 531 49.90 7.71 -13.72
C ALA A 531 48.37 7.49 -13.70
N PRO A 532 47.52 8.53 -13.91
CA PRO A 532 47.84 9.92 -14.28
C PRO A 532 48.36 10.79 -13.11
N PHE A 533 49.56 11.33 -13.26
CA PHE A 533 50.30 11.97 -12.15
C PHE A 533 49.71 13.29 -11.64
N ASP A 534 48.73 13.87 -12.33
CA ASP A 534 48.12 15.17 -12.06
C ASP A 534 46.68 15.10 -11.52
N ASP A 535 46.21 13.89 -11.14
CA ASP A 535 44.85 13.67 -10.59
C ASP A 535 44.75 13.72 -9.06
N GLY A 536 45.89 13.63 -8.35
CA GLY A 536 45.95 13.77 -6.90
C GLY A 536 45.30 12.62 -6.13
N CYS A 537 45.12 11.45 -6.74
CA CYS A 537 44.60 10.26 -6.06
C CYS A 537 45.61 9.65 -5.07
N GLU A 538 46.90 9.88 -5.29
CA GLU A 538 47.99 9.43 -4.42
C GLU A 538 48.55 10.55 -3.52
N THR A 539 49.60 10.23 -2.74
CA THR A 539 50.33 11.22 -1.94
C THR A 539 51.07 12.19 -2.85
N ILE A 540 50.64 13.45 -2.83
CA ILE A 540 51.17 14.53 -3.65
C ILE A 540 52.63 14.83 -3.30
N THR A 541 53.47 14.95 -4.32
CA THR A 541 54.91 15.23 -4.26
C THR A 541 55.28 16.66 -4.68
N SER A 542 54.41 17.35 -5.43
CA SER A 542 54.55 18.76 -5.80
C SER A 542 54.32 19.72 -4.61
N ASN A 543 55.00 20.87 -4.60
CA ASN A 543 54.83 21.86 -3.54
C ASN A 543 53.58 22.75 -3.72
N VAL A 544 52.45 22.29 -3.18
CA VAL A 544 51.18 23.03 -3.07
C VAL A 544 50.97 23.70 -1.70
N ALA A 545 51.97 23.67 -0.80
CA ALA A 545 51.82 24.16 0.56
C ALA A 545 51.60 25.70 0.58
N GLY A 546 50.51 26.14 1.22
CA GLY A 546 50.11 27.55 1.24
C GLY A 546 49.55 28.09 -0.08
N LYS A 547 49.24 27.22 -1.04
CA LYS A 547 48.75 27.56 -2.39
C LYS A 547 47.37 26.98 -2.68
N ILE A 548 46.80 27.39 -3.81
CA ILE A 548 45.70 26.68 -4.46
C ILE A 548 46.30 25.53 -5.28
N ALA A 549 45.84 24.30 -5.04
CA ALA A 549 46.23 23.13 -5.82
C ALA A 549 45.40 23.06 -7.11
N PHE A 550 46.02 22.92 -8.27
CA PHE A 550 45.33 22.62 -9.53
C PHE A 550 45.43 21.13 -9.87
N VAL A 551 44.30 20.50 -10.17
CA VAL A 551 44.17 19.05 -10.42
C VAL A 551 43.40 18.80 -11.72
N THR A 552 43.83 17.81 -12.51
CA THR A 552 43.06 17.28 -13.65
C THR A 552 42.28 16.04 -13.20
N PHE A 553 40.94 16.08 -13.17
CA PHE A 553 40.18 14.94 -12.66
C PHE A 553 40.14 13.76 -13.65
N SER A 554 40.77 12.65 -13.27
CA SER A 554 40.88 11.42 -14.06
C SER A 554 39.72 10.44 -13.91
N GLY A 555 39.00 10.48 -12.78
CA GLY A 555 38.04 9.45 -12.38
C GLY A 555 38.66 8.19 -11.77
N VAL A 556 39.99 8.11 -11.59
CA VAL A 556 40.66 6.97 -10.91
C VAL A 556 40.26 6.87 -9.44
N CYS A 557 40.02 8.01 -8.80
CA CYS A 557 39.41 8.13 -7.47
C CYS A 557 38.31 9.19 -7.48
N GLY A 558 37.42 9.16 -6.46
CA GLY A 558 36.42 10.21 -6.26
C GLY A 558 37.05 11.48 -5.66
N SER A 559 36.52 12.66 -5.99
CA SER A 559 37.09 13.96 -5.58
C SER A 559 37.20 14.16 -4.06
N LEU A 560 36.46 13.41 -3.24
CA LEU A 560 36.67 13.31 -1.80
C LEU A 560 38.11 12.91 -1.43
N ALA A 561 38.70 11.94 -2.14
CA ALA A 561 40.09 11.52 -1.93
C ALA A 561 41.06 12.63 -2.37
N THR A 562 40.90 13.13 -3.60
CA THR A 562 41.67 14.25 -4.16
C THR A 562 41.74 15.46 -3.22
N VAL A 563 40.59 15.91 -2.70
CA VAL A 563 40.50 17.10 -1.84
C VAL A 563 41.10 16.84 -0.45
N ASN A 564 41.04 15.60 0.06
CA ASN A 564 41.77 15.22 1.27
C ASN A 564 43.29 15.20 1.03
N ASN A 565 43.75 14.73 -0.14
CA ASN A 565 45.18 14.65 -0.48
C ASN A 565 45.81 16.04 -0.68
N VAL A 566 45.17 16.96 -1.41
CA VAL A 566 45.67 18.35 -1.53
C VAL A 566 45.71 19.06 -0.18
N LYS A 567 44.75 18.79 0.72
CA LYS A 567 44.76 19.32 2.08
C LYS A 567 45.90 18.74 2.92
N ALA A 568 46.18 17.44 2.82
CA ALA A 568 47.30 16.79 3.49
C ALA A 568 48.66 17.32 3.01
N ALA A 569 48.76 17.70 1.73
CA ALA A 569 49.92 18.39 1.14
C ALA A 569 50.03 19.88 1.51
N GLY A 570 49.10 20.41 2.31
CA GLY A 570 49.14 21.78 2.84
C GLY A 570 48.51 22.85 1.94
N ALA A 571 47.71 22.48 0.94
CA ALA A 571 46.97 23.43 0.13
C ALA A 571 45.93 24.19 0.97
N ILE A 572 45.69 25.46 0.60
CA ILE A 572 44.69 26.34 1.23
C ILE A 572 43.40 26.46 0.39
N GLY A 573 43.44 26.03 -0.87
CA GLY A 573 42.29 25.89 -1.75
C GLY A 573 42.59 24.93 -2.91
N VAL A 574 41.62 24.67 -3.78
CA VAL A 574 41.78 23.74 -4.90
C VAL A 574 40.94 24.13 -6.14
N ILE A 575 41.53 23.98 -7.31
CA ILE A 575 40.83 24.03 -8.61
C ILE A 575 40.89 22.63 -9.21
N LEU A 576 39.74 22.11 -9.61
CA LEU A 576 39.60 20.78 -10.21
C LEU A 576 39.06 20.92 -11.63
N ALA A 577 39.89 20.64 -12.63
CA ALA A 577 39.48 20.63 -14.03
C ALA A 577 38.74 19.32 -14.35
N ASP A 578 37.54 19.42 -14.91
CA ASP A 578 36.78 18.26 -15.36
C ASP A 578 37.38 17.69 -16.65
N GLY A 579 38.01 16.52 -16.58
CA GLY A 579 38.62 15.87 -17.74
C GLY A 579 37.61 15.43 -18.82
N ALA A 580 36.31 15.37 -18.51
CA ALA A 580 35.29 14.87 -19.42
C ALA A 580 34.68 15.94 -20.34
N GLN A 581 34.30 17.10 -19.79
CA GLN A 581 33.40 18.06 -20.44
C GLN A 581 33.76 19.53 -20.18
N ASP A 582 33.36 20.42 -21.09
CA ASP A 582 33.66 21.86 -21.03
C ASP A 582 32.74 22.67 -20.11
N ASP A 583 31.57 22.15 -19.76
CA ASP A 583 30.72 22.71 -18.70
C ASP A 583 30.97 21.92 -17.40
N PRO A 584 31.56 22.51 -16.33
CA PRO A 584 31.95 21.78 -15.14
C PRO A 584 30.76 21.17 -14.40
N ARG A 585 30.93 19.95 -13.88
CA ARG A 585 29.96 19.33 -12.97
C ARG A 585 30.25 19.74 -11.52
N ALA A 586 29.21 19.76 -10.68
CA ALA A 586 29.38 19.86 -9.23
C ALA A 586 30.11 18.60 -8.69
N PHE A 587 31.30 18.79 -8.13
CA PHE A 587 32.09 17.69 -7.55
C PHE A 587 31.82 17.55 -6.04
N ALA A 588 31.88 16.32 -5.53
CA ALA A 588 31.56 16.02 -4.12
C ALA A 588 32.38 16.83 -3.10
N GLY A 589 33.68 17.03 -3.34
CA GLY A 589 34.54 17.78 -2.42
C GLY A 589 34.82 17.04 -1.10
N SER A 590 35.15 17.79 -0.04
CA SER A 590 35.39 17.22 1.30
C SER A 590 35.12 18.22 2.44
N ALA A 591 34.05 17.95 3.19
CA ALA A 591 33.77 18.64 4.46
C ALA A 591 34.86 18.42 5.52
N ALA A 592 35.60 17.31 5.46
CA ALA A 592 36.68 17.01 6.40
C ALA A 592 37.98 17.79 6.09
N ALA A 593 38.26 18.03 4.80
CA ALA A 593 39.39 18.85 4.37
C ALA A 593 39.13 20.35 4.64
N ASN A 594 37.88 20.78 4.48
CA ASN A 594 37.37 22.12 4.73
C ASN A 594 38.26 23.24 4.14
N ILE A 595 38.43 23.21 2.81
CA ILE A 595 39.11 24.25 2.03
C ILE A 595 38.24 24.73 0.87
N PRO A 596 38.29 26.02 0.51
CA PRO A 596 37.66 26.55 -0.71
C PRO A 596 38.05 25.75 -1.94
N GLY A 597 37.10 25.55 -2.85
CA GLY A 597 37.39 24.94 -4.14
C GLY A 597 36.31 25.16 -5.17
N LEU A 598 36.75 25.21 -6.43
CA LEU A 598 35.89 25.32 -7.61
C LEU A 598 36.28 24.26 -8.64
N ALA A 599 35.29 23.71 -9.33
CA ALA A 599 35.47 22.94 -10.55
C ALA A 599 35.48 23.87 -11.76
N ILE A 600 36.24 23.54 -12.83
CA ILE A 600 36.20 24.27 -14.11
C ILE A 600 36.18 23.30 -15.30
N GLY A 601 35.67 23.79 -16.44
CA GLY A 601 35.55 23.02 -17.67
C GLY A 601 36.89 22.56 -18.25
N LYS A 602 36.85 21.49 -19.05
CA LYS A 602 38.01 20.85 -19.69
C LYS A 602 38.93 21.82 -20.44
N THR A 603 38.40 22.61 -21.37
CA THR A 603 39.20 23.54 -22.19
C THR A 603 39.86 24.63 -21.34
N ASP A 604 39.14 25.19 -20.36
CA ASP A 604 39.68 26.20 -19.45
C ASP A 604 40.71 25.63 -18.47
N GLY A 605 40.49 24.38 -18.02
CA GLY A 605 41.48 23.62 -17.25
C GLY A 605 42.78 23.40 -18.02
N LEU A 606 42.70 23.02 -19.29
CA LEU A 606 43.89 22.88 -20.16
C LEU A 606 44.59 24.22 -20.39
N ALA A 607 43.85 25.32 -20.54
CA ALA A 607 44.41 26.67 -20.66
C ALA A 607 45.13 27.11 -19.37
N LEU A 608 44.51 26.89 -18.20
CA LEU A 608 45.07 27.22 -16.90
C LEU A 608 46.31 26.37 -16.59
N ALA A 609 46.28 25.07 -16.88
CA ALA A 609 47.44 24.18 -16.77
C ALA A 609 48.62 24.68 -17.62
N ALA A 610 48.37 25.10 -18.86
CA ALA A 610 49.40 25.67 -19.73
C ALA A 610 49.96 27.01 -19.19
N ALA A 611 49.13 27.84 -18.56
CA ALA A 611 49.57 29.07 -17.91
C ALA A 611 50.46 28.80 -16.69
N ILE A 612 50.07 27.84 -15.83
CA ILE A 612 50.87 27.40 -14.66
C ILE A 612 52.22 26.81 -15.09
N ALA A 613 52.26 26.09 -16.21
CA ALA A 613 53.50 25.56 -16.80
C ALA A 613 54.40 26.66 -17.40
N ALA A 614 53.84 27.81 -17.81
CA ALA A 614 54.58 28.94 -18.36
C ALA A 614 55.18 29.86 -17.28
N GLY A 615 54.62 29.90 -16.07
CA GLY A 615 55.13 30.69 -14.95
C GLY A 615 54.19 30.74 -13.75
N PRO A 616 54.53 31.54 -12.72
CA PRO A 616 53.66 31.76 -11.56
C PRO A 616 52.31 32.35 -12.00
N VAL A 617 51.22 31.72 -11.54
CA VAL A 617 49.85 32.14 -11.76
C VAL A 617 49.20 32.41 -10.40
N THR A 618 48.62 33.58 -10.24
CA THR A 618 47.75 33.94 -9.11
C THR A 618 46.31 34.03 -9.62
N VAL A 619 45.35 33.59 -8.81
CA VAL A 619 43.91 33.57 -9.12
C VAL A 619 43.09 34.06 -7.94
N GLU A 620 41.86 34.44 -8.21
CA GLU A 620 40.82 34.77 -7.23
C GLU A 620 39.69 33.75 -7.35
N LEU A 621 39.41 33.00 -6.28
CA LEU A 621 38.25 32.10 -6.17
C LEU A 621 37.21 32.78 -5.27
N THR A 622 36.00 32.95 -5.79
CA THR A 622 34.85 33.38 -4.98
C THR A 622 33.71 32.37 -5.07
N SER A 623 33.01 32.18 -3.95
CA SER A 623 31.74 31.49 -3.88
C SER A 623 30.88 32.12 -2.80
N SER A 624 29.59 32.29 -3.07
CA SER A 624 28.62 32.87 -2.15
C SER A 624 27.27 32.19 -2.31
N VAL A 625 26.61 31.86 -1.20
CA VAL A 625 25.31 31.18 -1.22
C VAL A 625 24.22 32.13 -1.74
N ALA A 626 23.43 31.62 -2.69
CA ALA A 626 22.44 32.36 -3.46
C ALA A 626 21.02 32.06 -2.97
N GLY A 627 20.56 32.84 -1.97
CA GLY A 627 19.25 32.66 -1.34
C GLY A 627 19.26 31.70 -0.15
N THR A 628 18.07 31.27 0.26
CA THR A 628 17.82 30.39 1.42
C THR A 628 17.72 28.93 1.01
N GLU A 629 18.04 28.02 1.93
CA GLU A 629 17.84 26.58 1.72
C GLU A 629 16.34 26.27 1.51
N ARG A 630 16.08 25.19 0.78
CA ARG A 630 14.73 24.66 0.53
C ARG A 630 14.39 23.56 1.52
N ASP A 631 13.11 23.37 1.78
CA ASP A 631 12.66 22.31 2.69
C ASP A 631 12.17 21.08 1.91
N GLY A 632 12.77 19.92 2.15
CA GLY A 632 12.39 18.68 1.47
C GLY A 632 11.06 18.10 1.98
N ASP A 633 10.53 18.57 3.11
CA ASP A 633 9.24 18.15 3.71
C ASP A 633 7.99 18.46 2.87
N LEU A 634 8.17 18.85 1.61
CA LEU A 634 7.10 19.20 0.69
C LEU A 634 6.87 18.13 -0.40
N ASP A 635 7.57 16.98 -0.34
CA ASP A 635 7.55 15.89 -1.34
C ASP A 635 7.67 14.46 -0.73
N ASN A 636 7.35 13.42 -1.52
CA ASN A 636 7.70 11.97 -1.37
C ASN A 636 6.91 11.05 -0.37
N TRP A 637 6.72 9.77 -0.75
CA TRP A 637 6.06 8.69 0.04
C TRP A 637 6.25 7.25 -0.50
N GLY A 638 6.37 7.05 -1.83
CA GLY A 638 5.98 5.79 -2.51
C GLY A 638 6.67 4.48 -2.13
N HIS A 639 7.89 4.49 -1.57
CA HIS A 639 8.58 3.28 -1.08
C HIS A 639 7.81 2.54 0.02
N TYR A 640 6.98 3.26 0.78
CA TYR A 640 6.23 2.69 1.89
C TYR A 640 5.16 1.70 1.41
N LEU A 641 4.29 2.15 0.50
CA LEU A 641 3.30 1.33 -0.21
C LEU A 641 3.97 0.10 -0.85
N HIS A 642 5.04 0.33 -1.61
CA HIS A 642 5.70 -0.73 -2.36
C HIS A 642 6.28 -1.82 -1.45
N HIS A 643 7.04 -1.46 -0.42
CA HIS A 643 7.73 -2.43 0.44
C HIS A 643 6.83 -3.12 1.47
N ARG A 644 5.63 -2.59 1.76
CA ARG A 644 4.62 -3.31 2.55
C ARG A 644 3.85 -4.33 1.69
N LEU A 645 3.45 -3.96 0.47
CA LEU A 645 2.68 -4.84 -0.40
C LEU A 645 3.54 -5.87 -1.17
N ALA A 646 4.80 -5.54 -1.51
CA ALA A 646 5.69 -6.38 -2.30
C ALA A 646 7.08 -6.59 -1.66
N ASN A 647 7.58 -7.83 -1.66
CA ASN A 647 8.82 -8.21 -0.99
C ASN A 647 10.04 -8.10 -1.93
N CYS A 648 10.76 -6.97 -1.91
CA CYS A 648 11.92 -6.75 -2.80
C CYS A 648 13.20 -7.54 -2.45
N GLY A 649 13.38 -7.93 -1.19
CA GLY A 649 14.63 -8.53 -0.71
C GLY A 649 15.85 -7.66 -1.05
N ASN A 650 16.81 -8.23 -1.79
CA ASN A 650 18.01 -7.53 -2.29
C ASN A 650 18.02 -7.50 -3.84
N SER A 651 16.85 -7.41 -4.49
CA SER A 651 16.74 -7.41 -5.96
C SER A 651 17.00 -6.03 -6.55
N GLN A 652 18.01 -5.89 -7.43
CA GLN A 652 18.32 -4.62 -8.11
C GLN A 652 17.11 -4.06 -8.87
N GLN A 653 16.39 -4.94 -9.59
CA GLN A 653 15.19 -4.57 -10.34
C GLN A 653 14.05 -4.12 -9.43
N CYS A 654 13.86 -4.72 -8.25
CA CYS A 654 12.79 -4.32 -7.33
C CYS A 654 13.13 -3.03 -6.58
N ALA A 655 14.40 -2.83 -6.21
CA ALA A 655 14.86 -1.55 -5.68
C ALA A 655 14.62 -0.42 -6.70
N GLY A 656 15.01 -0.64 -7.97
CA GLY A 656 14.73 0.33 -9.03
C GLY A 656 13.25 0.58 -9.29
N MET A 657 12.41 -0.47 -9.35
CA MET A 657 10.95 -0.29 -9.40
C MET A 657 10.42 0.48 -8.18
N SER A 658 11.05 0.37 -7.01
CA SER A 658 10.66 1.15 -5.83
C SER A 658 10.92 2.64 -5.95
N GLU A 659 12.02 3.05 -6.58
CA GLU A 659 12.28 4.45 -6.94
C GLU A 659 11.20 4.94 -7.93
N GLY A 660 10.92 4.13 -8.95
CA GLY A 660 9.88 4.41 -9.94
C GLY A 660 8.46 4.48 -9.36
N TRP A 661 8.17 3.75 -8.28
CA TRP A 661 6.93 3.89 -7.53
C TRP A 661 6.88 5.18 -6.71
N GLY A 662 8.01 5.70 -6.24
CA GLY A 662 8.11 7.04 -5.65
C GLY A 662 7.66 8.12 -6.65
N ASP A 663 8.31 8.14 -7.80
CA ASP A 663 8.02 9.10 -8.87
C ASP A 663 6.60 8.93 -9.43
N PHE A 664 6.14 7.70 -9.68
CA PHE A 664 4.81 7.47 -10.20
C PHE A 664 3.70 7.92 -9.23
N ASN A 665 3.88 7.75 -7.92
CA ASN A 665 2.92 8.28 -6.94
C ASN A 665 2.79 9.80 -7.05
N ALA A 666 3.92 10.52 -7.19
CA ALA A 666 3.91 11.96 -7.38
C ALA A 666 3.28 12.37 -8.73
N LEU A 667 3.64 11.71 -9.84
CA LEU A 667 3.04 11.96 -11.16
C LEU A 667 1.52 11.73 -11.17
N MET A 668 1.06 10.66 -10.50
CA MET A 668 -0.35 10.38 -10.29
C MET A 668 -1.04 11.47 -9.46
N LEU A 669 -0.34 12.08 -8.50
CA LEU A 669 -0.84 13.24 -7.76
C LEU A 669 -0.85 14.53 -8.59
N MET A 670 0.14 14.81 -9.43
CA MET A 670 0.21 16.05 -10.23
C MET A 670 -0.95 16.16 -11.23
N LEU A 671 -1.14 15.15 -12.09
CA LEU A 671 -1.94 15.24 -13.31
C LEU A 671 -3.39 15.72 -13.06
N ARG A 672 -3.83 16.74 -13.79
CA ARG A 672 -5.13 17.42 -13.66
C ARG A 672 -6.01 17.14 -14.86
N GLU A 673 -7.30 17.45 -14.77
CA GLU A 673 -8.19 17.27 -15.91
C GLU A 673 -7.96 18.38 -16.95
N GLY A 674 -7.79 17.99 -18.22
CA GLY A 674 -7.48 18.90 -19.33
C GLY A 674 -6.00 19.19 -19.61
N ASP A 675 -5.03 18.74 -18.80
CA ASP A 675 -3.60 19.00 -19.08
C ASP A 675 -3.11 18.32 -20.38
N ASN A 676 -2.07 18.90 -20.97
CA ASN A 676 -1.36 18.28 -22.09
C ASN A 676 -0.62 17.00 -21.63
N ARG A 677 -1.16 15.83 -21.99
CA ARG A 677 -0.57 14.51 -21.72
C ARG A 677 0.81 14.31 -22.39
N ASN A 678 1.07 15.04 -23.48
CA ASN A 678 2.36 15.10 -24.19
C ASN A 678 3.27 16.25 -23.67
N GLY A 679 2.90 16.84 -22.52
CA GLY A 679 3.69 17.84 -21.81
C GLY A 679 4.90 17.25 -21.09
N VAL A 680 5.51 18.08 -20.23
CA VAL A 680 6.73 17.78 -19.47
C VAL A 680 6.41 17.89 -17.99
N TYR A 681 6.65 16.81 -17.24
CA TYR A 681 6.37 16.73 -15.81
C TYR A 681 7.70 16.41 -15.10
N ALA A 682 8.12 17.32 -14.22
CA ALA A 682 9.43 17.32 -13.58
C ALA A 682 9.33 16.96 -12.08
N MET A 683 10.29 16.19 -11.57
CA MET A 683 10.32 15.79 -10.16
C MET A 683 11.08 16.77 -9.28
N ALA A 684 10.48 17.13 -8.15
CA ALA A 684 11.04 18.00 -7.09
C ALA A 684 11.64 19.36 -7.56
N PRO A 685 11.00 20.11 -8.49
CA PRO A 685 11.56 21.38 -9.01
C PRO A 685 11.62 22.50 -7.95
N TYR A 686 10.86 22.40 -6.85
CA TYR A 686 10.99 23.30 -5.70
C TYR A 686 12.26 23.02 -4.89
N ALA A 687 12.59 21.74 -4.67
CA ALA A 687 13.69 21.31 -3.81
C ALA A 687 15.06 21.55 -4.49
N LEU A 688 15.16 21.25 -5.79
CA LEU A 688 16.37 21.45 -6.61
C LEU A 688 16.60 22.93 -7.00
N ALA A 689 16.26 23.89 -6.14
CA ALA A 689 16.47 25.32 -6.40
C ALA A 689 17.93 25.77 -6.15
N ASP A 690 18.91 24.95 -6.52
CA ASP A 690 20.35 25.18 -6.31
C ASP A 690 21.03 25.97 -7.45
N GLY A 691 20.24 26.44 -8.43
CA GLY A 691 20.74 27.15 -9.61
C GLY A 691 20.94 26.26 -10.83
N THR A 692 20.80 24.93 -10.72
CA THR A 692 20.86 23.98 -11.84
C THR A 692 19.98 24.44 -13.01
N PRO A 693 20.55 24.71 -14.20
CA PRO A 693 19.79 25.19 -15.35
C PRO A 693 18.66 24.24 -15.75
N ASN A 694 17.50 24.81 -16.09
CA ASN A 694 16.32 24.06 -16.53
C ASN A 694 15.74 23.07 -15.50
N THR A 695 15.98 23.27 -14.20
CA THR A 695 15.40 22.46 -13.12
C THR A 695 13.89 22.24 -13.26
N ALA A 696 13.11 23.26 -13.63
CA ALA A 696 11.66 23.11 -13.78
C ALA A 696 11.25 22.20 -14.96
N TYR A 697 12.16 21.97 -15.92
CA TYR A 697 11.96 21.08 -17.06
C TYR A 697 12.41 19.64 -16.75
N PHE A 698 13.61 19.46 -16.19
CA PHE A 698 14.20 18.11 -15.98
C PHE A 698 13.89 17.52 -14.59
N GLY A 699 13.85 18.35 -13.55
CA GLY A 699 13.81 17.90 -12.15
C GLY A 699 15.04 17.08 -11.77
N ILE A 700 14.88 16.17 -10.81
CA ILE A 700 15.94 15.30 -10.27
C ILE A 700 16.20 14.00 -11.08
N ARG A 701 15.76 13.92 -12.34
CA ARG A 701 15.86 12.72 -13.20
C ARG A 701 16.60 13.02 -14.51
N ARG A 702 17.09 12.00 -15.21
CA ARG A 702 17.93 12.20 -16.42
C ARG A 702 17.13 12.77 -17.58
N PHE A 703 15.84 12.45 -17.63
CA PHE A 703 14.86 12.92 -18.62
C PHE A 703 13.54 13.27 -17.91
N PRO A 704 12.75 14.24 -18.41
CA PRO A 704 11.42 14.54 -17.87
C PRO A 704 10.43 13.40 -18.08
N TYR A 705 9.34 13.37 -17.31
CA TYR A 705 8.22 12.49 -17.64
C TYR A 705 7.36 13.11 -18.75
N SER A 706 7.17 12.35 -19.83
CA SER A 706 6.46 12.77 -21.03
C SER A 706 6.07 11.58 -21.89
N ARG A 707 4.88 11.60 -22.48
CA ARG A 707 4.48 10.66 -23.54
C ARG A 707 5.15 10.96 -24.89
N ASP A 708 5.62 12.19 -25.06
CA ASP A 708 6.31 12.62 -26.26
C ASP A 708 7.76 12.09 -26.26
N ARG A 709 8.03 11.12 -27.15
CA ARG A 709 9.37 10.52 -27.31
C ARG A 709 10.47 11.52 -27.64
N THR A 710 10.13 12.68 -28.23
CA THR A 710 11.11 13.74 -28.49
C THR A 710 11.60 14.45 -27.21
N LYS A 711 10.93 14.20 -26.08
CA LYS A 711 11.27 14.71 -24.74
C LYS A 711 11.71 13.61 -23.76
N ASN A 712 11.22 12.38 -23.94
CA ASN A 712 11.66 11.20 -23.21
C ASN A 712 11.50 9.94 -24.09
N ASP A 713 12.61 9.43 -24.64
CA ASP A 713 12.66 8.15 -25.38
C ASP A 713 13.20 6.98 -24.53
N LEU A 714 13.01 7.05 -23.21
CA LEU A 714 13.33 5.93 -22.33
C LEU A 714 12.36 4.77 -22.58
N SER A 715 12.93 3.58 -22.65
CA SER A 715 12.27 2.29 -22.90
C SER A 715 12.99 1.19 -22.13
N PHE A 716 12.38 0.01 -22.06
CA PHE A 716 12.81 -1.10 -21.19
C PHE A 716 14.30 -1.43 -21.23
N ARG A 717 14.97 -1.39 -22.40
CA ARG A 717 16.42 -1.70 -22.49
C ARG A 717 17.30 -0.82 -21.60
N HIS A 718 16.90 0.42 -21.33
CA HIS A 718 17.73 1.41 -20.65
C HIS A 718 17.79 1.22 -19.12
N ILE A 719 17.30 0.09 -18.59
CA ILE A 719 17.65 -0.39 -17.24
C ILE A 719 19.04 -1.05 -17.20
N GLY A 720 19.52 -1.60 -18.32
CA GLY A 720 20.75 -2.39 -18.43
C GLY A 720 21.96 -1.55 -18.88
N ASP A 721 23.10 -1.73 -18.23
CA ASP A 721 24.33 -0.95 -18.47
C ASP A 721 24.96 -1.18 -19.85
N GLU A 722 24.58 -2.25 -20.56
CA GLU A 722 25.02 -2.53 -21.92
C GLU A 722 24.32 -1.66 -22.99
N ASN A 723 23.26 -0.93 -22.62
CA ASN A 723 22.44 -0.16 -23.55
C ASN A 723 22.74 1.35 -23.47
N PRO A 724 23.18 2.01 -24.56
CA PRO A 724 23.39 3.46 -24.56
C PRO A 724 22.07 4.22 -24.44
N LEU A 725 22.10 5.36 -23.74
CA LEU A 725 20.97 6.27 -23.61
C LEU A 725 20.64 6.99 -24.95
N PRO A 726 19.40 7.47 -25.14
CA PRO A 726 19.03 8.27 -26.30
C PRO A 726 19.85 9.56 -26.39
N THR A 727 20.50 9.81 -27.53
CA THR A 727 21.37 10.99 -27.75
C THR A 727 20.71 12.13 -28.52
N THR A 728 19.49 11.92 -29.02
CA THR A 728 18.71 12.91 -29.79
C THR A 728 17.69 13.68 -28.96
N THR A 729 17.47 13.26 -27.73
CA THR A 729 16.48 13.79 -26.80
C THR A 729 17.19 14.64 -25.74
N PRO A 730 16.74 15.87 -25.41
CA PRO A 730 17.34 16.67 -24.35
C PRO A 730 17.26 15.92 -23.01
N GLY A 731 18.37 15.88 -22.28
CA GLY A 731 18.51 15.17 -21.00
C GLY A 731 19.90 15.33 -20.40
N PHE A 732 20.05 14.93 -19.14
CA PHE A 732 21.31 14.94 -18.41
C PHE A 732 21.78 13.48 -18.16
N PRO A 733 22.55 12.87 -19.09
CA PRO A 733 22.97 11.47 -18.98
C PRO A 733 24.06 11.26 -17.93
N GLY A 734 23.66 11.23 -16.65
CA GLY A 734 24.52 10.94 -15.50
C GLY A 734 24.39 9.51 -14.98
N GLY A 735 25.49 8.95 -14.47
CA GLY A 735 25.52 7.64 -13.83
C GLY A 735 25.41 6.44 -14.79
N VAL A 736 25.28 5.24 -14.21
CA VAL A 736 25.05 3.97 -14.93
C VAL A 736 23.55 3.66 -14.94
N ASN A 737 23.05 2.89 -15.90
CA ASN A 737 21.62 2.59 -16.05
C ASN A 737 21.07 1.74 -14.91
N SER A 738 21.90 0.83 -14.39
CA SER A 738 21.55 -0.09 -13.30
C SER A 738 21.47 0.56 -11.93
N GLU A 739 21.89 1.82 -11.79
CA GLU A 739 21.64 2.64 -10.61
C GLU A 739 20.13 2.71 -10.35
N VAL A 740 19.69 2.64 -9.09
CA VAL A 740 18.28 2.34 -8.78
C VAL A 740 17.33 3.46 -9.23
N HIS A 741 17.72 4.73 -9.13
CA HIS A 741 16.91 5.85 -9.58
C HIS A 741 16.88 5.91 -11.12
N ASN A 742 18.03 5.65 -11.75
CA ASN A 742 18.15 5.54 -13.22
C ASN A 742 17.38 4.35 -13.81
N THR A 743 17.19 3.27 -13.05
CA THR A 743 16.29 2.15 -13.37
C THR A 743 14.83 2.51 -13.06
N GLY A 744 14.58 3.30 -12.01
CA GLY A 744 13.26 3.73 -11.55
C GLY A 744 12.57 4.70 -12.50
N GLU A 745 13.29 5.64 -13.10
CA GLU A 745 12.72 6.53 -14.12
C GLU A 745 12.16 5.76 -15.33
N ILE A 746 12.71 4.58 -15.65
CA ILE A 746 12.17 3.69 -16.69
C ILE A 746 10.81 3.12 -16.25
N TRP A 747 10.70 2.64 -15.02
CA TRP A 747 9.45 2.11 -14.46
C TRP A 747 8.38 3.19 -14.33
N ALA A 748 8.73 4.37 -13.81
CA ALA A 748 7.85 5.51 -13.73
C ALA A 748 7.40 6.00 -15.12
N THR A 749 8.28 6.00 -16.12
CA THR A 749 7.92 6.31 -17.52
C THR A 749 6.94 5.28 -18.10
N MET A 750 7.09 3.99 -17.79
CA MET A 750 6.12 2.96 -18.19
C MET A 750 4.76 3.16 -17.51
N MET A 751 4.75 3.33 -16.19
CA MET A 751 3.53 3.57 -15.42
C MET A 751 2.83 4.88 -15.81
N TRP A 752 3.58 5.89 -16.26
CA TRP A 752 3.05 7.12 -16.81
C TRP A 752 2.21 6.90 -18.07
N GLU A 753 2.70 6.14 -19.06
CA GLU A 753 1.90 5.78 -20.24
C GLU A 753 0.65 4.99 -19.86
N VAL A 754 0.83 4.00 -18.98
CA VAL A 754 -0.23 3.10 -18.49
C VAL A 754 -1.35 3.88 -17.80
N PHE A 755 -1.02 4.84 -16.94
CA PHE A 755 -2.00 5.73 -16.32
C PHE A 755 -2.66 6.66 -17.33
N ASN A 756 -1.89 7.20 -18.29
CA ASN A 756 -2.41 8.11 -19.29
C ASN A 756 -3.38 7.44 -20.27
N VAL A 757 -3.18 6.18 -20.69
CA VAL A 757 -4.16 5.50 -21.56
C VAL A 757 -5.47 5.16 -20.85
N VAL A 758 -5.43 4.89 -19.53
CA VAL A 758 -6.65 4.76 -18.71
C VAL A 758 -7.30 6.13 -18.50
N ALA A 759 -6.53 7.21 -18.38
CA ALA A 759 -7.06 8.58 -18.33
C ALA A 759 -7.67 9.05 -19.66
N ASP A 760 -7.08 8.67 -20.81
CA ASP A 760 -7.63 8.92 -22.15
C ASP A 760 -9.01 8.22 -22.32
N ALA A 761 -9.23 7.08 -21.65
CA ALA A 761 -10.47 6.30 -21.70
C ALA A 761 -11.56 6.75 -20.70
N HIS A 762 -11.19 7.11 -19.45
CA HIS A 762 -12.15 7.35 -18.35
C HIS A 762 -12.11 8.76 -17.75
N GLY A 763 -11.18 9.62 -18.16
CA GLY A 763 -10.86 10.88 -17.46
C GLY A 763 -9.97 10.66 -16.23
N VAL A 764 -9.18 11.68 -15.86
CA VAL A 764 -8.07 11.55 -14.89
C VAL A 764 -8.57 11.15 -13.50
N THR A 765 -9.69 11.69 -13.04
CA THR A 765 -10.22 11.41 -11.69
C THR A 765 -10.65 9.94 -11.54
N VAL A 766 -11.27 9.36 -12.58
CA VAL A 766 -11.70 7.95 -12.57
C VAL A 766 -10.48 7.03 -12.78
N ALA A 767 -9.60 7.40 -13.71
CA ALA A 767 -8.36 6.68 -13.96
C ALA A 767 -7.46 6.61 -12.73
N ARG A 768 -7.34 7.69 -11.94
CA ARG A 768 -6.54 7.71 -10.71
C ARG A 768 -7.02 6.64 -9.73
N ARG A 769 -8.33 6.47 -9.60
CA ARG A 769 -8.94 5.47 -8.73
C ARG A 769 -8.71 4.04 -9.25
N ARG A 770 -9.07 3.77 -10.51
CA ARG A 770 -8.81 2.49 -11.21
C ARG A 770 -7.33 2.08 -11.12
N MET A 771 -6.41 3.00 -11.43
CA MET A 771 -4.97 2.77 -11.40
C MET A 771 -4.46 2.46 -9.98
N SER A 772 -5.02 3.08 -8.94
CA SER A 772 -4.69 2.75 -7.55
C SER A 772 -5.12 1.32 -7.20
N ASP A 773 -6.31 0.91 -7.64
CA ASP A 773 -6.82 -0.46 -7.43
C ASP A 773 -5.95 -1.51 -8.16
N TYR A 774 -5.54 -1.22 -9.40
CA TYR A 774 -4.66 -2.08 -10.19
C TYR A 774 -3.23 -2.16 -9.61
N ILE A 775 -2.75 -1.08 -8.97
CA ILE A 775 -1.45 -1.07 -8.29
C ILE A 775 -1.50 -1.90 -7.01
N VAL A 776 -2.47 -1.69 -6.11
CA VAL A 776 -2.54 -2.47 -4.87
C VAL A 776 -2.74 -3.96 -5.16
N GLY A 777 -3.67 -4.30 -6.07
CA GLY A 777 -3.86 -5.68 -6.52
C GLY A 777 -2.60 -6.26 -7.17
N GLY A 778 -1.94 -5.50 -8.06
CA GLY A 778 -0.73 -5.94 -8.75
C GLY A 778 0.46 -6.15 -7.82
N LEU A 779 0.63 -5.30 -6.80
CA LEU A 779 1.67 -5.44 -5.78
C LEU A 779 1.42 -6.65 -4.88
N LEU A 780 0.18 -6.85 -4.39
CA LEU A 780 -0.21 -8.02 -3.59
C LEU A 780 -0.07 -9.35 -4.35
N LEU A 781 -0.26 -9.35 -5.67
CA LEU A 781 -0.06 -10.51 -6.54
C LEU A 781 1.41 -10.75 -6.92
N SER A 782 2.32 -9.81 -6.63
CA SER A 782 3.69 -9.88 -7.12
C SER A 782 4.55 -10.92 -6.38
N PRO A 783 5.32 -11.75 -7.10
CA PRO A 783 6.20 -12.72 -6.46
C PRO A 783 7.33 -12.01 -5.72
N ARG A 784 7.91 -12.65 -4.68
CA ARG A 784 9.09 -12.14 -4.00
C ARG A 784 10.24 -11.89 -4.99
N ASN A 785 10.92 -10.75 -4.83
CA ASN A 785 11.91 -10.21 -5.75
C ASN A 785 11.35 -10.17 -7.19
N PRO A 786 10.28 -9.39 -7.46
CA PRO A 786 9.71 -9.31 -8.79
C PRO A 786 10.73 -8.74 -9.79
N SER A 787 10.71 -9.25 -11.01
CA SER A 787 11.28 -8.60 -12.19
C SER A 787 10.28 -7.63 -12.80
N PHE A 788 10.75 -6.73 -13.66
CA PHE A 788 9.88 -5.78 -14.38
C PHE A 788 8.73 -6.47 -15.12
N THR A 789 8.99 -7.60 -15.79
CA THR A 789 7.96 -8.35 -16.54
C THR A 789 6.99 -9.12 -15.63
N GLU A 790 7.42 -9.55 -14.44
CA GLU A 790 6.54 -10.16 -13.44
C GLU A 790 5.64 -9.09 -12.79
N GLN A 791 6.21 -7.93 -12.44
CA GLN A 791 5.47 -6.81 -11.87
C GLN A 791 4.40 -6.29 -12.84
N ARG A 792 4.75 -6.16 -14.12
CA ARG A 792 3.82 -5.87 -15.22
C ARG A 792 2.70 -6.90 -15.29
N ASP A 793 3.04 -8.19 -15.40
CA ASP A 793 2.03 -9.25 -15.57
C ASP A 793 1.11 -9.36 -14.34
N ALA A 794 1.60 -9.09 -13.12
CA ALA A 794 0.77 -9.01 -11.91
C ALA A 794 -0.23 -7.83 -11.94
N ILE A 795 0.19 -6.64 -12.39
CA ILE A 795 -0.69 -5.47 -12.57
C ILE A 795 -1.74 -5.73 -13.67
N LEU A 796 -1.36 -6.36 -14.78
CA LEU A 796 -2.30 -6.72 -15.84
C LEU A 796 -3.31 -7.79 -15.39
N VAL A 797 -2.93 -8.72 -14.53
CA VAL A 797 -3.87 -9.67 -13.89
C VAL A 797 -4.80 -8.97 -12.91
N ALA A 798 -4.31 -7.99 -12.14
CA ALA A 798 -5.16 -7.19 -11.26
C ALA A 798 -6.18 -6.35 -12.05
N ALA A 799 -5.75 -5.74 -13.16
CA ALA A 799 -6.63 -5.03 -14.07
C ALA A 799 -7.68 -5.95 -14.68
N SER A 800 -7.30 -7.10 -15.24
CA SER A 800 -8.24 -8.01 -15.93
C SER A 800 -9.29 -8.66 -15.03
N ALA A 801 -9.04 -8.72 -13.72
CA ALA A 801 -10.02 -9.15 -12.72
C ALA A 801 -11.14 -8.11 -12.47
N LEU A 802 -10.96 -6.86 -12.92
CA LEU A 802 -11.86 -5.72 -12.70
C LEU A 802 -12.39 -5.14 -14.02
N ASP A 803 -11.52 -4.95 -15.02
CA ASP A 803 -11.84 -4.43 -16.35
C ASP A 803 -10.83 -4.94 -17.40
N THR A 804 -11.29 -5.79 -18.33
CA THR A 804 -10.45 -6.38 -19.38
C THR A 804 -10.03 -5.38 -20.45
N ASP A 805 -10.83 -4.34 -20.69
CA ASP A 805 -10.52 -3.35 -21.73
C ASP A 805 -9.37 -2.44 -21.24
N ASP A 806 -9.36 -2.08 -19.95
CA ASP A 806 -8.22 -1.42 -19.31
C ASP A 806 -6.95 -2.31 -19.36
N MET A 807 -7.04 -3.61 -19.07
CA MET A 807 -5.88 -4.52 -19.22
C MET A 807 -5.28 -4.45 -20.64
N LEU A 808 -6.11 -4.40 -21.68
CA LEU A 808 -5.63 -4.32 -23.07
C LEU A 808 -4.97 -2.97 -23.38
N LEU A 809 -5.55 -1.86 -22.91
CA LEU A 809 -4.96 -0.51 -23.04
C LEU A 809 -3.61 -0.43 -22.30
N MET A 810 -3.58 -0.84 -21.04
CA MET A 810 -2.39 -0.87 -20.20
C MET A 810 -1.30 -1.77 -20.80
N GLY A 811 -1.68 -2.94 -21.33
CA GLY A 811 -0.77 -3.83 -22.03
C GLY A 811 -0.15 -3.19 -23.28
N ALA A 812 -0.91 -2.41 -24.04
CA ALA A 812 -0.40 -1.68 -25.20
C ALA A 812 0.56 -0.55 -24.80
N ALA A 813 0.27 0.18 -23.72
CA ALA A 813 1.17 1.20 -23.16
C ALA A 813 2.50 0.61 -22.67
N PHE A 814 2.46 -0.54 -21.98
CA PHE A 814 3.66 -1.31 -21.63
C PHE A 814 4.43 -1.80 -22.88
N ALA A 815 3.72 -2.22 -23.93
CA ALA A 815 4.35 -2.63 -25.18
C ALA A 815 5.07 -1.48 -25.90
N ASP A 816 4.48 -0.28 -25.96
CA ASP A 816 5.12 0.89 -26.56
C ASP A 816 6.49 1.20 -25.91
N ARG A 817 6.55 1.20 -24.57
CA ARG A 817 7.79 1.40 -23.80
C ARG A 817 8.71 0.17 -23.76
N GLY A 818 8.51 -0.79 -24.66
CA GLY A 818 9.40 -1.92 -24.90
C GLY A 818 9.23 -3.12 -23.97
N ILE A 819 8.23 -3.10 -23.08
CA ILE A 819 7.92 -4.20 -22.15
C ILE A 819 6.60 -4.91 -22.53
N GLY A 820 6.42 -5.20 -23.82
CA GLY A 820 5.30 -5.99 -24.35
C GLY A 820 5.38 -7.48 -24.00
N SER A 821 4.40 -8.26 -24.49
CA SER A 821 4.17 -9.67 -24.09
C SER A 821 5.43 -10.54 -24.07
N CYS A 822 6.36 -10.30 -25.01
CA CYS A 822 7.53 -11.15 -25.26
C CYS A 822 8.84 -10.60 -24.69
N ALA A 823 8.76 -9.47 -23.96
CA ALA A 823 9.93 -8.87 -23.32
C ALA A 823 10.49 -9.81 -22.24
N VAL A 824 11.82 -9.80 -22.08
CA VAL A 824 12.53 -10.63 -21.11
C VAL A 824 13.27 -9.74 -20.14
N SER A 825 12.95 -9.88 -18.85
CA SER A 825 13.69 -9.19 -17.79
C SER A 825 15.09 -9.79 -17.58
N PRO A 826 16.06 -8.98 -17.15
CA PRO A 826 17.35 -9.47 -16.69
C PRO A 826 17.22 -10.54 -15.60
N ALA A 827 18.24 -11.38 -15.45
CA ALA A 827 18.29 -12.36 -14.36
C ALA A 827 18.19 -11.65 -12.99
N LYS A 828 17.40 -12.22 -12.06
CA LYS A 828 17.16 -11.64 -10.71
C LYS A 828 18.41 -11.49 -9.83
N THR A 829 19.54 -12.06 -10.27
CA THR A 829 20.86 -11.97 -9.63
C THR A 829 21.78 -10.94 -10.30
N SER A 830 21.32 -10.25 -11.35
CA SER A 830 22.09 -9.23 -12.07
C SER A 830 22.11 -7.93 -11.28
N THR A 831 23.30 -7.45 -10.91
CA THR A 831 23.50 -6.14 -10.25
C THR A 831 23.65 -4.99 -11.25
N VAL A 832 23.78 -5.32 -12.54
CA VAL A 832 23.97 -4.37 -13.66
C VAL A 832 22.81 -4.40 -14.66
N ASN A 833 21.72 -5.10 -14.30
CA ASN A 833 20.53 -5.33 -15.13
C ASN A 833 20.82 -5.85 -16.55
N ALA A 834 21.97 -6.49 -16.77
CA ALA A 834 22.35 -6.99 -18.09
C ALA A 834 21.53 -8.20 -18.55
N GLY A 835 21.25 -8.28 -19.85
CA GLY A 835 20.46 -9.32 -20.49
C GLY A 835 18.98 -8.98 -20.69
N VAL A 836 18.63 -7.70 -20.70
CA VAL A 836 17.27 -7.21 -21.02
C VAL A 836 16.94 -7.41 -22.51
N VAL A 837 15.70 -7.81 -22.81
CA VAL A 837 15.19 -7.94 -24.19
C VAL A 837 13.85 -7.21 -24.30
N GLU A 838 13.77 -6.25 -25.22
CA GLU A 838 12.54 -5.49 -25.48
C GLU A 838 11.55 -6.26 -26.37
N SER A 839 10.26 -5.96 -26.20
CA SER A 839 9.18 -6.37 -27.11
C SER A 839 8.24 -5.18 -27.28
N GLY A 840 8.15 -4.68 -28.52
CA GLY A 840 7.22 -3.60 -28.90
C GLY A 840 5.80 -4.08 -29.18
N THR A 841 5.42 -5.29 -28.73
CA THR A 841 4.23 -6.00 -29.21
C THR A 841 3.40 -6.62 -28.10
N LEU A 842 2.07 -6.51 -28.24
CA LEU A 842 1.16 -7.47 -27.64
C LEU A 842 1.15 -8.75 -28.50
N ALA A 843 1.21 -9.88 -27.82
CA ALA A 843 1.26 -11.20 -28.44
C ALA A 843 0.74 -12.28 -27.48
N ALA A 844 0.22 -13.35 -28.06
CA ALA A 844 -0.18 -14.58 -27.38
C ALA A 844 1.05 -15.37 -26.90
N LYS A 845 0.91 -16.06 -25.76
CA LYS A 845 1.95 -16.94 -25.19
C LYS A 845 1.47 -18.39 -25.28
N LEU A 846 1.57 -18.99 -26.47
CA LEU A 846 1.25 -20.41 -26.65
C LEU A 846 2.14 -21.29 -25.79
N ALA A 847 1.56 -22.31 -25.17
CA ALA A 847 2.24 -23.33 -24.40
C ALA A 847 1.62 -24.70 -24.67
N LEU A 848 2.47 -25.73 -24.82
CA LEU A 848 2.04 -27.12 -24.86
C LEU A 848 2.23 -27.74 -23.47
N GLY A 849 1.16 -28.34 -22.95
CA GLY A 849 1.12 -29.01 -21.65
C GLY A 849 1.45 -30.50 -21.77
N THR A 850 0.80 -31.32 -20.95
CA THR A 850 0.93 -32.78 -21.04
C THR A 850 0.44 -33.31 -22.39
N ALA A 851 1.18 -34.28 -22.92
CA ALA A 851 0.76 -35.15 -24.00
C ALA A 851 0.71 -36.61 -23.51
N THR A 852 -0.28 -37.36 -23.97
CA THR A 852 -0.48 -38.78 -23.63
C THR A 852 -0.93 -39.55 -24.87
N LEU A 853 -0.42 -40.76 -25.05
CA LEU A 853 -0.89 -41.71 -26.06
C LEU A 853 -1.77 -42.76 -25.36
N THR A 854 -2.97 -42.97 -25.90
CA THR A 854 -3.89 -44.04 -25.53
C THR A 854 -4.27 -44.83 -26.77
N ASP A 855 -4.62 -46.11 -26.63
CA ASP A 855 -5.05 -47.01 -27.71
C ASP A 855 -6.58 -47.02 -27.93
N ASP A 856 -7.28 -46.01 -27.40
CA ASP A 856 -8.73 -45.79 -27.37
C ASP A 856 -9.41 -45.53 -28.74
N GLY A 857 -8.83 -46.02 -29.83
CA GLY A 857 -9.39 -45.94 -31.17
C GLY A 857 -10.10 -47.23 -31.60
N PRO A 858 -10.71 -47.27 -32.81
CA PRO A 858 -11.56 -48.36 -33.28
C PRO A 858 -10.91 -49.73 -33.52
N LYS A 859 -9.68 -49.94 -33.04
CA LYS A 859 -8.88 -51.16 -33.19
C LYS A 859 -7.98 -51.52 -32.00
N GLY A 860 -7.86 -50.68 -30.97
CA GLY A 860 -7.10 -51.04 -29.76
C GLY A 860 -7.92 -51.91 -28.82
N ASP A 861 -7.27 -52.73 -28.00
CA ASP A 861 -7.94 -53.60 -27.01
C ASP A 861 -8.21 -52.93 -25.64
N HIS A 862 -7.76 -51.68 -25.48
CA HIS A 862 -7.96 -50.75 -24.36
C HIS A 862 -7.12 -51.07 -23.10
N ASP A 863 -5.92 -51.66 -23.26
CA ASP A 863 -4.96 -51.88 -22.15
C ASP A 863 -4.14 -50.64 -21.75
N GLY A 864 -4.08 -49.61 -22.60
CA GLY A 864 -3.32 -48.38 -22.40
C GLY A 864 -2.01 -48.28 -23.21
N ILE A 865 -1.66 -49.29 -24.01
CA ILE A 865 -0.47 -49.34 -24.85
C ILE A 865 -0.89 -49.53 -26.31
N LEU A 866 -0.27 -48.79 -27.24
CA LEU A 866 -0.59 -48.91 -28.67
C LEU A 866 0.21 -50.04 -29.33
N ASP A 867 -0.47 -51.09 -29.79
CA ASP A 867 0.16 -52.31 -30.29
C ASP A 867 0.08 -52.50 -31.84
N PRO A 868 0.93 -53.35 -32.45
CA PRO A 868 1.03 -53.49 -33.91
C PRO A 868 -0.27 -53.95 -34.60
N GLY A 869 -0.92 -53.01 -35.29
CA GLY A 869 -2.16 -53.21 -36.05
C GLY A 869 -3.32 -52.32 -35.59
N GLU A 870 -3.14 -51.68 -34.44
CA GLU A 870 -4.16 -50.92 -33.72
C GLU A 870 -4.24 -49.43 -34.12
N SER A 871 -5.14 -48.72 -33.45
CA SER A 871 -5.33 -47.27 -33.59
C SER A 871 -5.76 -46.69 -32.25
N GLY A 872 -5.25 -45.49 -31.94
CA GLY A 872 -5.46 -44.80 -30.68
C GLY A 872 -5.47 -43.28 -30.84
N THR A 873 -5.41 -42.56 -29.72
CA THR A 873 -5.44 -41.10 -29.67
C THR A 873 -4.19 -40.56 -28.98
N LEU A 874 -3.47 -39.67 -29.67
CA LEU A 874 -2.53 -38.76 -29.06
C LEU A 874 -3.32 -37.54 -28.57
N ARG A 875 -3.41 -37.40 -27.24
CA ARG A 875 -4.06 -36.27 -26.57
C ARG A 875 -2.98 -35.28 -26.16
N VAL A 876 -3.15 -33.99 -26.47
CA VAL A 876 -2.20 -32.93 -26.10
C VAL A 876 -2.94 -31.69 -25.61
N THR A 877 -2.47 -31.10 -24.53
CA THR A 877 -3.00 -29.82 -24.03
C THR A 877 -2.31 -28.65 -24.73
N LEU A 878 -3.08 -27.76 -25.37
CA LEU A 878 -2.62 -26.45 -25.82
C LEU A 878 -3.23 -25.37 -24.92
N ALA A 879 -2.41 -24.42 -24.46
CA ALA A 879 -2.85 -23.22 -23.76
C ALA A 879 -2.33 -21.95 -24.43
N ASN A 880 -3.03 -20.84 -24.22
CA ASN A 880 -2.54 -19.49 -24.49
C ASN A 880 -2.51 -18.70 -23.18
N ASN A 881 -1.31 -18.45 -22.67
CA ASN A 881 -1.06 -17.72 -21.43
C ASN A 881 -0.82 -16.21 -21.66
N GLY A 882 -1.12 -15.72 -22.88
CA GLY A 882 -0.99 -14.31 -23.26
C GLY A 882 -2.31 -13.55 -23.14
N ILE A 883 -2.23 -12.22 -23.12
CA ILE A 883 -3.38 -11.33 -22.91
C ILE A 883 -4.20 -11.09 -24.19
N ILE A 884 -3.67 -11.48 -25.37
CA ILE A 884 -4.39 -11.49 -26.65
C ILE A 884 -4.50 -12.91 -27.22
N ALA A 885 -5.43 -13.12 -28.14
CA ALA A 885 -5.61 -14.40 -28.80
C ALA A 885 -4.45 -14.73 -29.77
N ALA A 886 -4.21 -16.02 -30.01
CA ALA A 886 -3.39 -16.49 -31.12
C ALA A 886 -4.29 -16.87 -32.30
N GLU A 887 -3.90 -16.51 -33.52
CA GLU A 887 -4.66 -16.82 -34.75
C GLU A 887 -4.01 -17.95 -35.57
N ASN A 888 -4.81 -18.62 -36.40
CA ASN A 888 -4.36 -19.63 -37.38
C ASN A 888 -3.51 -20.77 -36.79
N VAL A 889 -3.69 -21.07 -35.50
CA VAL A 889 -2.82 -21.97 -34.74
C VAL A 889 -2.87 -23.38 -35.31
N THR A 890 -1.71 -23.91 -35.69
CA THR A 890 -1.56 -25.23 -36.29
C THR A 890 -0.74 -26.13 -35.38
N ILE A 891 -1.29 -27.29 -35.00
CA ILE A 891 -0.57 -28.34 -34.27
C ILE A 891 -0.22 -29.49 -35.22
N THR A 892 1.07 -29.82 -35.28
CA THR A 892 1.59 -30.96 -36.05
C THR A 892 2.28 -31.95 -35.11
N ALA A 893 1.94 -33.23 -35.22
CA ALA A 893 2.67 -34.31 -34.58
C ALA A 893 3.55 -35.04 -35.61
N THR A 894 4.80 -35.37 -35.25
CA THR A 894 5.76 -36.08 -36.10
C THR A 894 6.45 -37.21 -35.35
N SER A 895 6.83 -38.28 -36.05
CA SER A 895 7.68 -39.35 -35.51
C SER A 895 8.50 -39.98 -36.62
N THR A 896 9.70 -40.46 -36.26
CA THR A 896 10.57 -41.26 -37.13
C THR A 896 10.48 -42.76 -36.84
N ALA A 897 9.64 -43.18 -35.88
CA ALA A 897 9.49 -44.58 -35.52
C ALA A 897 8.79 -45.40 -36.63
N THR A 898 9.34 -46.59 -36.91
CA THR A 898 8.89 -47.42 -38.04
C THR A 898 7.50 -48.00 -37.79
N GLY A 899 6.54 -47.65 -38.66
CA GLY A 899 5.18 -48.19 -38.64
C GLY A 899 4.13 -47.27 -38.02
N ILE A 900 4.52 -46.18 -37.33
CA ILE A 900 3.57 -45.16 -36.86
C ILE A 900 2.97 -44.40 -38.05
N LYS A 901 1.68 -44.11 -37.96
CA LYS A 901 1.01 -43.07 -38.74
C LYS A 901 0.24 -42.14 -37.80
N LEU A 902 0.55 -40.86 -37.87
CA LEU A 902 -0.12 -39.78 -37.14
C LEU A 902 -1.19 -39.15 -38.04
N GLY A 903 -2.21 -38.54 -37.43
CA GLY A 903 -3.23 -37.76 -38.12
C GLY A 903 -2.68 -36.53 -38.84
N ALA A 904 -3.51 -35.92 -39.68
CA ALA A 904 -3.19 -34.64 -40.29
C ALA A 904 -3.04 -33.53 -39.22
N PRO A 905 -2.29 -32.44 -39.49
CA PRO A 905 -2.20 -31.31 -38.59
C PRO A 905 -3.58 -30.75 -38.23
N LEU A 906 -3.76 -30.40 -36.95
CA LEU A 906 -4.97 -29.70 -36.48
C LEU A 906 -4.78 -28.21 -36.74
N SER A 907 -5.80 -27.55 -37.30
CA SER A 907 -5.84 -26.10 -37.45
C SER A 907 -6.96 -25.53 -36.60
N ILE A 908 -6.64 -24.51 -35.81
CA ILE A 908 -7.52 -23.86 -34.84
C ILE A 908 -7.52 -22.36 -35.20
N PRO A 909 -8.62 -21.80 -35.74
CA PRO A 909 -8.63 -20.42 -36.22
C PRO A 909 -8.27 -19.39 -35.15
N LEU A 910 -8.62 -19.63 -33.89
CA LEU A 910 -8.44 -18.71 -32.78
C LEU A 910 -8.25 -19.46 -31.45
N VAL A 911 -7.22 -19.10 -30.68
CA VAL A 911 -6.99 -19.59 -29.31
C VAL A 911 -7.02 -18.40 -28.36
N GLN A 912 -8.11 -18.28 -27.61
CA GLN A 912 -8.44 -17.10 -26.78
C GLN A 912 -7.41 -16.81 -25.68
N PRO A 913 -7.31 -15.56 -25.17
CA PRO A 913 -6.51 -15.23 -23.99
C PRO A 913 -6.84 -16.14 -22.80
N PHE A 914 -5.83 -16.46 -21.99
CA PHE A 914 -5.93 -17.25 -20.75
C PHE A 914 -6.70 -18.59 -20.89
N SER A 915 -6.77 -19.16 -22.10
CA SER A 915 -7.56 -20.36 -22.40
C SER A 915 -6.69 -21.60 -22.57
N SER A 916 -7.27 -22.79 -22.35
CA SER A 916 -6.62 -24.07 -22.65
C SER A 916 -7.61 -25.10 -23.19
N SER A 917 -7.11 -26.03 -24.00
CA SER A 917 -7.89 -27.11 -24.60
C SER A 917 -7.07 -28.40 -24.71
N THR A 918 -7.70 -29.55 -24.47
CA THR A 918 -7.11 -30.86 -24.81
C THR A 918 -7.56 -31.25 -26.21
N LEU A 919 -6.58 -31.49 -27.08
CA LEU A 919 -6.75 -31.73 -28.51
C LEU A 919 -6.38 -33.18 -28.83
N ALA A 920 -7.06 -33.77 -29.80
CA ALA A 920 -6.95 -35.19 -30.14
C ALA A 920 -6.43 -35.38 -31.57
N ILE A 921 -5.31 -36.08 -31.71
CA ILE A 921 -4.70 -36.47 -32.98
C ILE A 921 -4.78 -38.00 -33.06
N SER A 922 -5.45 -38.54 -34.08
CA SER A 922 -5.48 -40.00 -34.29
C SER A 922 -4.09 -40.57 -34.56
N VAL A 923 -3.81 -41.74 -33.99
CA VAL A 923 -2.58 -42.50 -34.22
C VAL A 923 -2.96 -43.91 -34.68
N SER A 924 -2.13 -44.52 -35.51
CA SER A 924 -2.21 -45.96 -35.79
C SER A 924 -0.82 -46.56 -35.93
N LEU A 925 -0.68 -47.82 -35.53
CA LEU A 925 0.57 -48.56 -35.61
C LEU A 925 0.40 -49.71 -36.61
N ALA A 926 1.33 -49.82 -37.57
CA ALA A 926 1.25 -50.86 -38.58
C ALA A 926 1.40 -52.27 -37.97
N ALA A 927 0.66 -53.26 -38.49
CA ALA A 927 0.69 -54.65 -38.02
C ALA A 927 2.04 -55.39 -38.20
N ASN A 928 3.03 -54.71 -38.80
CA ASN A 928 4.41 -55.17 -38.96
C ASN A 928 5.43 -54.25 -38.25
N ALA A 929 4.97 -53.39 -37.33
CA ALA A 929 5.84 -52.53 -36.53
C ALA A 929 6.61 -53.34 -35.46
N PRO A 930 7.78 -52.85 -35.00
CA PRO A 930 8.53 -53.47 -33.92
C PRO A 930 7.76 -53.47 -32.58
N THR A 931 7.88 -54.57 -31.83
CA THR A 931 7.34 -54.71 -30.47
C THR A 931 8.33 -54.25 -29.40
N ASN A 932 7.85 -54.05 -28.16
CA ASN A 932 8.61 -53.57 -26.99
C ASN A 932 9.53 -52.37 -27.29
N THR A 933 9.07 -51.46 -28.14
CA THR A 933 9.87 -50.37 -28.68
C THR A 933 9.43 -49.05 -28.07
N VAL A 934 10.40 -48.29 -27.52
CA VAL A 934 10.15 -46.91 -27.11
C VAL A 934 10.16 -46.02 -28.34
N ILE A 935 9.06 -45.31 -28.54
CA ILE A 935 8.84 -44.37 -29.64
C ILE A 935 8.96 -42.93 -29.11
N THR A 936 9.33 -42.00 -30.00
CA THR A 936 9.27 -40.56 -29.72
C THR A 936 8.31 -39.91 -30.71
N ILE A 937 7.35 -39.14 -30.20
CA ILE A 937 6.47 -38.28 -30.98
C ILE A 937 6.77 -36.83 -30.60
N ASN A 938 7.25 -36.04 -31.56
CA ASN A 938 7.45 -34.61 -31.38
C ASN A 938 6.18 -33.87 -31.79
N ILE A 939 5.70 -32.96 -30.95
CA ILE A 939 4.45 -32.22 -31.13
C ILE A 939 4.80 -30.74 -31.14
N HIS A 940 4.46 -30.09 -32.25
CA HIS A 940 4.79 -28.72 -32.57
C HIS A 940 3.51 -27.89 -32.69
N ALA A 941 3.47 -26.69 -32.11
CA ALA A 941 2.36 -25.75 -32.24
C ALA A 941 2.86 -24.33 -32.57
N ALA A 942 2.46 -23.82 -33.73
CA ALA A 942 2.77 -22.47 -34.21
C ALA A 942 1.49 -21.72 -34.58
N GLY A 943 1.52 -20.38 -34.54
CA GLY A 943 0.39 -19.53 -34.91
C GLY A 943 0.76 -18.05 -34.96
N ASP A 944 -0.12 -17.26 -35.55
CA ASP A 944 0.06 -15.83 -35.76
C ASP A 944 -0.11 -15.04 -34.45
N PHE A 945 0.54 -13.87 -34.39
CA PHE A 945 0.56 -12.97 -33.22
C PHE A 945 1.09 -13.62 -31.93
N THR A 946 2.00 -14.59 -32.03
CA THR A 946 2.59 -15.30 -30.89
C THR A 946 4.00 -14.82 -30.55
N CYS A 947 4.40 -14.94 -29.27
CA CYS A 947 5.77 -14.61 -28.83
C CYS A 947 6.86 -15.56 -29.33
N ASN A 948 6.48 -16.71 -29.89
CA ASN A 948 7.40 -17.61 -30.55
C ASN A 948 6.87 -17.91 -31.96
N PRO A 949 7.17 -17.06 -32.96
CA PRO A 949 6.74 -17.28 -34.34
C PRO A 949 7.40 -18.51 -35.00
N GLY A 950 8.42 -19.09 -34.36
CA GLY A 950 8.97 -20.39 -34.74
C GLY A 950 8.17 -21.59 -34.23
N GLY A 951 7.17 -21.37 -33.37
CA GLY A 951 6.36 -22.42 -32.73
C GLY A 951 6.99 -23.02 -31.47
N VAL A 952 6.15 -23.63 -30.62
CA VAL A 952 6.54 -24.32 -29.38
C VAL A 952 6.49 -25.84 -29.55
N ASP A 953 7.44 -26.53 -28.94
CA ASP A 953 7.64 -27.98 -29.11
C ASP A 953 7.62 -28.73 -27.77
N ILE A 954 7.08 -29.95 -27.79
CA ILE A 954 7.29 -30.98 -26.76
C ILE A 954 7.54 -32.35 -27.42
N SER A 955 8.16 -33.27 -26.68
CA SER A 955 8.36 -34.66 -27.10
C SER A 955 7.68 -35.62 -26.12
N LEU A 956 6.75 -36.44 -26.62
CA LEU A 956 6.24 -37.60 -25.88
C LEU A 956 7.12 -38.81 -26.18
N MET A 957 7.63 -39.47 -25.14
CA MET A 957 8.16 -40.83 -25.23
C MET A 957 7.11 -41.81 -24.73
N ALA A 958 6.81 -42.85 -25.52
CA ALA A 958 5.84 -43.89 -25.18
C ALA A 958 6.39 -45.27 -25.54
N LEU A 959 5.84 -46.33 -24.92
CA LEU A 959 6.13 -47.71 -25.29
C LEU A 959 5.05 -48.20 -26.26
N THR A 960 5.42 -49.04 -27.23
CA THR A 960 4.48 -49.68 -28.18
C THR A 960 4.83 -51.14 -28.41
N GLY A 961 3.82 -51.98 -28.64
CA GLY A 961 4.01 -53.41 -28.88
C GLY A 961 4.40 -54.18 -27.61
N ALA A 962 3.86 -53.79 -26.47
CA ALA A 962 4.29 -54.33 -25.18
C ALA A 962 3.45 -55.56 -24.83
N ASN A 963 3.79 -56.70 -25.45
CA ASN A 963 3.22 -58.03 -25.17
C ASN A 963 2.75 -58.14 -23.71
N PRO A 964 1.44 -58.30 -23.44
CA PRO A 964 0.94 -58.33 -22.08
C PRO A 964 1.63 -59.45 -21.30
N MET A 965 2.14 -59.13 -20.11
CA MET A 965 2.63 -60.15 -19.19
C MET A 965 1.50 -61.16 -18.98
N ALA A 966 1.76 -62.42 -19.30
CA ALA A 966 0.75 -63.48 -19.30
C ALA A 966 -0.06 -63.44 -17.99
N PRO A 967 -1.40 -63.46 -18.07
CA PRO A 967 -2.27 -63.12 -16.96
C PRO A 967 -1.92 -63.98 -15.74
N GLN A 968 -1.58 -63.31 -14.63
CA GLN A 968 -1.33 -64.02 -13.37
C GLN A 968 -2.58 -64.85 -13.02
N PRO A 969 -2.42 -66.14 -12.68
CA PRO A 969 -3.55 -66.92 -12.22
C PRO A 969 -4.12 -66.26 -10.95
N PRO A 970 -5.45 -66.17 -10.80
CA PRO A 970 -6.05 -65.43 -9.69
C PRO A 970 -5.63 -66.03 -8.35
N ASP A 971 -5.15 -65.19 -7.44
CA ASP A 971 -4.85 -65.56 -6.05
C ASP A 971 -6.14 -66.03 -5.36
N PRO A 972 -6.21 -67.29 -4.87
CA PRO A 972 -7.41 -67.81 -4.21
C PRO A 972 -7.73 -67.17 -2.84
N THR A 973 -6.91 -66.24 -2.33
CA THR A 973 -6.97 -65.76 -0.94
C THR A 973 -7.46 -64.32 -0.73
N ALA A 974 -7.74 -63.57 -1.81
CA ALA A 974 -8.26 -62.20 -1.74
C ALA A 974 -9.80 -62.16 -1.53
N LEU A 975 -10.27 -62.40 -0.31
CA LEU A 975 -11.69 -62.40 0.03
C LEU A 975 -12.16 -61.09 0.69
N ALA A 976 -13.13 -60.43 0.05
CA ALA A 976 -14.07 -59.42 0.58
C ALA A 976 -13.54 -58.05 1.09
N SER A 977 -13.80 -57.01 0.28
CA SER A 977 -14.64 -55.89 0.73
C SER A 977 -15.27 -55.16 -0.46
N THR A 978 -16.59 -54.94 -0.44
CA THR A 978 -17.32 -54.16 -1.46
C THR A 978 -17.25 -52.65 -1.20
N PRO A 979 -17.43 -51.85 -2.25
CA PRO A 979 -18.35 -50.71 -2.19
C PRO A 979 -19.58 -50.95 -3.08
N ALA A 980 -20.70 -50.32 -2.73
CA ALA A 980 -21.94 -50.32 -3.51
C ALA A 980 -22.01 -49.10 -4.45
N ALA A 981 -23.06 -49.05 -5.27
CA ALA A 981 -23.16 -48.16 -6.42
C ALA A 981 -23.71 -46.74 -6.12
N GLU A 982 -23.49 -45.87 -7.11
CA GLU A 982 -24.25 -44.65 -7.47
C GLU A 982 -24.26 -43.44 -6.51
N GLY A 983 -23.91 -42.28 -7.09
CA GLY A 983 -23.83 -41.00 -6.38
C GLY A 983 -23.27 -39.84 -7.24
N VAL A 984 -23.55 -39.83 -8.55
CA VAL A 984 -23.03 -38.78 -9.45
C VAL A 984 -23.76 -37.46 -9.21
N ILE A 985 -23.14 -36.56 -8.46
CA ILE A 985 -23.58 -35.16 -8.35
C ILE A 985 -22.83 -34.34 -9.39
N ALA A 986 -23.55 -33.83 -10.39
CA ALA A 986 -23.01 -32.88 -11.35
C ALA A 986 -22.93 -31.48 -10.71
N THR A 987 -21.73 -31.05 -10.31
CA THR A 987 -21.48 -29.66 -9.88
C THR A 987 -21.47 -28.73 -11.09
N GLN A 988 -22.63 -28.12 -11.38
CA GLN A 988 -22.68 -26.92 -12.21
C GLN A 988 -21.98 -25.77 -11.48
N LEU A 989 -20.78 -25.40 -11.93
CA LEU A 989 -20.27 -24.05 -11.75
C LEU A 989 -20.71 -23.22 -12.96
N ALA A 990 -21.50 -22.17 -12.70
CA ALA A 990 -22.10 -21.35 -13.74
C ALA A 990 -21.31 -20.06 -13.98
N PRO A 991 -20.83 -19.80 -15.21
CA PRO A 991 -20.44 -18.46 -15.65
C PRO A 991 -21.63 -17.79 -16.35
N THR A 992 -22.44 -17.02 -15.61
CA THR A 992 -23.51 -16.19 -16.20
C THR A 992 -23.11 -14.72 -16.25
N ALA A 993 -22.13 -14.42 -17.11
CA ALA A 993 -21.85 -13.06 -17.60
C ALA A 993 -22.16 -13.02 -19.11
N SER A 994 -23.38 -12.62 -19.46
CA SER A 994 -23.82 -12.58 -20.87
C SER A 994 -23.37 -11.28 -21.55
N LEU A 995 -22.17 -11.31 -22.13
CA LEU A 995 -21.78 -10.33 -23.14
C LEU A 995 -22.57 -10.62 -24.42
N ARG A 996 -23.16 -9.57 -25.01
CA ARG A 996 -23.89 -9.68 -26.28
C ARG A 996 -22.89 -9.73 -27.44
N PRO A 997 -23.12 -10.57 -28.48
CA PRO A 997 -22.40 -10.39 -29.73
C PRO A 997 -22.81 -9.05 -30.36
N PHE A 998 -21.82 -8.25 -30.76
CA PHE A 998 -22.00 -7.11 -31.66
C PHE A 998 -21.55 -7.52 -33.05
N ASP A 999 -22.41 -7.34 -34.05
CA ASP A 999 -22.06 -7.58 -35.46
C ASP A 999 -21.09 -6.52 -35.97
N VAL A 1000 -19.99 -6.98 -36.58
CA VAL A 1000 -19.04 -6.11 -37.27
C VAL A 1000 -19.43 -6.00 -38.75
N GLN A 1001 -20.02 -4.87 -39.14
CA GLN A 1001 -20.01 -4.41 -40.52
C GLN A 1001 -19.38 -3.01 -40.60
N ALA A 1002 -18.16 -2.96 -41.10
CA ALA A 1002 -17.47 -1.72 -41.40
C ALA A 1002 -18.01 -1.09 -42.69
N CYS A 1003 -18.02 0.25 -42.74
CA CYS A 1003 -18.00 0.98 -44.00
C CYS A 1003 -17.21 2.29 -43.81
N ILE A 1004 -16.13 2.45 -44.57
CA ILE A 1004 -15.29 3.64 -44.60
C ILE A 1004 -15.94 4.67 -45.52
N LEU A 1005 -15.93 5.96 -45.15
CA LEU A 1005 -15.81 7.06 -46.10
C LEU A 1005 -15.33 8.35 -45.40
N ASN A 1006 -14.57 9.16 -46.15
CA ASN A 1006 -14.20 10.53 -45.80
C ASN A 1006 -15.47 11.44 -45.89
N ASP A 1007 -15.54 12.67 -45.37
CA ASP A 1007 -14.62 13.79 -45.55
C ASP A 1007 -14.63 14.81 -44.38
N THR A 1008 -13.55 15.60 -44.31
CA THR A 1008 -13.34 16.83 -43.52
C THR A 1008 -14.35 17.95 -43.85
N PRO A 1009 -14.50 19.00 -43.00
CA PRO A 1009 -13.62 19.41 -41.89
C PRO A 1009 -14.25 19.37 -40.48
#